data_AF-A0AAD6MWN2-F1
#
_entry.id   AF-A0AAD6MWN2-F1
#
_cell.length_a   1.000
_cell.length_b   1.000
_cell.length_c   1.000
_cell.angle_alpha   90.00
_cell.angle_beta   90.00
_cell.angle_gamma   90.00
#
_symmetry.space_group_name_H-M   'P 1'
#
loop_
_entity.id
_entity.type
_entity.pdbx_description
1 polymer ?
#
loop_
_entity_poly.entity_id
_entity_poly.type
_entity_poly.pdbx_seq_one_letter_code
_entity_poly.pdbx_strand_id
1 'polypeptide(L)'
;MVLDRLDEGIGSLGDDEFDQLANAITDPEIARLCFQIIMRSGYWESDHINKLTRNLILELMEVFLEIYGYEIVVTDDILIAAAGNRRDSKIFGVFLQSKPPETLISDEVFRAATGNRLQGLSIFKAALNSCAPDRLIRADILLQIINLEGDGTKMLEELFRRKQAVSVSKKVLLNAASTGNLKNFQLLVAIGGPHISITEEMLVSIHGFRSRTGGHSLTEYILGFLGPGYLVTEEVLIHAARNTRISQSTMSFLLDRSFSSVIPEIVFINAYDNPLVLDTLLDRSQNQAPVQDIIQQIANECDFGGGDGGGVLQVLIRRGLVSVNEQLIESFASHENALELILINDPMVKCTQRVLEITKRFGCIHTLLKFKSSNFSVSDDSVKSLISSGHSLRFYYNREMILRLLLNRFESKMPITEEILLHAANSPPYSDKMIRLFLDERRPLDLQAFWELLWQSSCDSSEEVTDILLEYTYLEISRYMLERLQNSETLLSSTGTSDDQRSSDPGGTSGSGSTSDLESTSDLESLRWTEAQDEAMNIKHDFLARLVWFLVERNFTVPQNVMSIIIEKGHLKTIAVIFCHNPHIIVTDELLIAAWKNPDYYDIMWFLSMFSEPPKTVEDPDDAGHIIHWPQDSRKCHLFNCRVMHSANERYERTRGIWR
;
A
#
# COMPACT_ATOMS: atom_id res chain seq x y z
N MET A 1 25.91 32.75 10.71
CA MET A 1 24.95 32.34 9.65
C MET A 1 23.59 33.00 9.82
N VAL A 2 22.74 32.61 10.80
CA VAL A 2 21.42 33.27 11.00
C VAL A 2 21.58 34.75 11.39
N LEU A 3 22.52 35.06 12.30
CA LEU A 3 22.86 36.44 12.67
C LEU A 3 23.38 37.28 11.49
N ASP A 4 24.10 36.69 10.54
CA ASP A 4 24.64 37.41 9.37
C ASP A 4 23.55 37.75 8.35
N ARG A 5 22.48 36.92 8.25
CA ARG A 5 21.32 37.19 7.39
C ARG A 5 20.28 38.11 8.03
N LEU A 6 20.25 38.17 9.37
CA LEU A 6 19.40 39.09 10.13
C LEU A 6 19.76 40.56 9.88
N ASP A 7 21.03 40.85 9.55
CA ASP A 7 21.47 42.17 9.10
C ASP A 7 20.84 42.59 7.76
N GLU A 8 20.33 41.65 6.95
CA GLU A 8 19.71 41.91 5.64
C GLU A 8 18.21 42.24 5.71
N GLY A 9 17.54 42.09 6.87
CA GLY A 9 16.08 42.22 6.97
C GLY A 9 15.41 41.01 7.60
N ILE A 10 14.41 41.22 8.49
CA ILE A 10 13.59 40.10 8.96
C ILE A 10 12.81 39.43 7.80
N GLY A 11 12.45 40.21 6.77
CA GLY A 11 11.78 39.73 5.57
C GLY A 11 12.67 38.93 4.61
N SER A 12 13.97 38.78 4.90
CA SER A 12 14.89 37.93 4.13
C SER A 12 14.90 36.48 4.64
N LEU A 13 14.37 36.21 5.84
CA LEU A 13 14.31 34.88 6.43
C LEU A 13 13.12 34.10 5.88
N GLY A 14 13.37 32.89 5.39
CA GLY A 14 12.30 31.93 5.12
C GLY A 14 11.63 31.43 6.41
N ASP A 15 10.43 30.86 6.29
CA ASP A 15 9.67 30.33 7.44
C ASP A 15 10.49 29.34 8.30
N ASP A 16 11.21 28.43 7.64
CA ASP A 16 12.06 27.43 8.32
C ASP A 16 13.24 28.05 9.08
N GLU A 17 13.77 29.17 8.59
CA GLU A 17 14.91 29.85 9.20
C GLU A 17 14.48 30.69 10.40
N PHE A 18 13.28 31.27 10.32
CA PHE A 18 12.66 31.96 11.44
C PHE A 18 12.29 30.98 12.57
N ASP A 19 11.77 29.80 12.23
CA ASP A 19 11.48 28.75 13.21
C ASP A 19 12.76 28.20 13.85
N GLN A 20 13.85 28.06 13.10
CA GLN A 20 15.16 27.72 13.66
C GLN A 20 15.67 28.79 14.61
N LEU A 21 15.55 30.07 14.26
CA LEU A 21 15.91 31.19 15.13
C LEU A 21 15.09 31.18 16.42
N ALA A 22 13.75 31.11 16.32
CA ALA A 22 12.86 31.11 17.48
C ALA A 22 13.10 29.90 18.41
N ASN A 23 13.55 28.77 17.86
CA ASN A 23 13.94 27.60 18.65
C ASN A 23 15.36 27.67 19.22
N ALA A 24 16.27 28.41 18.59
CA ALA A 24 17.65 28.58 19.04
C ALA A 24 17.79 29.63 20.15
N ILE A 25 16.91 30.64 20.19
CA ILE A 25 16.87 31.64 21.26
C ILE A 25 16.39 30.94 22.55
N THR A 26 17.35 30.68 23.44
CA THR A 26 17.13 30.02 24.73
C THR A 26 17.59 30.87 25.91
N ASP A 27 18.37 31.92 25.65
CA ASP A 27 18.97 32.81 26.64
C ASP A 27 18.41 34.25 26.48
N PRO A 28 17.97 34.90 27.57
CA PRO A 28 17.39 36.25 27.53
C PRO A 28 18.33 37.35 27.01
N GLU A 29 19.63 37.27 27.29
CA GLU A 29 20.61 38.26 26.83
C GLU A 29 20.89 38.09 25.33
N ILE A 30 20.99 36.85 24.87
CA ILE A 30 21.07 36.55 23.43
C ILE A 30 19.79 37.01 22.71
N ALA A 31 18.62 36.75 23.29
CA ALA A 31 17.34 37.20 22.76
C ALA A 31 17.30 38.73 22.61
N ARG A 32 17.73 39.45 23.65
CA ARG A 32 17.80 40.92 23.65
C ARG A 32 18.68 41.44 22.51
N LEU A 33 19.86 40.85 22.31
CA LEU A 33 20.74 41.19 21.20
C LEU A 33 20.12 40.88 19.84
N CYS A 34 19.55 39.69 19.66
CA CYS A 34 18.88 39.29 18.41
C CYS A 34 17.73 40.25 18.06
N PHE A 35 16.86 40.54 19.03
CA PHE A 35 15.75 41.46 18.88
C PHE A 35 16.22 42.88 18.54
N GLN A 36 17.27 43.38 19.19
CA GLN A 36 17.84 44.71 18.88
C GLN A 36 18.51 44.77 17.50
N ILE A 37 19.13 43.69 17.02
CA ILE A 37 19.72 43.62 15.67
C ILE A 37 18.60 43.68 14.62
N ILE A 38 17.52 42.93 14.83
CA ILE A 38 16.35 42.89 13.95
C ILE A 38 15.73 44.30 13.75
N MET A 39 15.78 45.19 14.74
CA MET A 39 15.29 46.58 14.58
C MET A 39 15.99 47.39 13.51
N ARG A 40 17.25 47.10 13.22
CA ARG A 40 17.97 47.82 12.17
C ARG A 40 17.38 47.51 10.78
N SER A 41 16.56 46.46 10.69
CA SER A 41 16.20 45.83 9.43
C SER A 41 14.70 45.95 9.08
N GLY A 42 13.83 46.48 9.97
CA GLY A 42 12.45 46.89 9.65
C GLY A 42 11.42 46.76 10.78
N TYR A 43 10.13 46.95 10.45
CA TYR A 43 8.99 46.82 11.37
C TYR A 43 8.56 45.36 11.58
N TRP A 44 8.02 45.03 12.76
CA TRP A 44 7.45 43.71 13.05
C TRP A 44 6.04 43.58 12.48
N GLU A 45 5.89 42.80 11.41
CA GLU A 45 4.57 42.38 10.93
C GLU A 45 3.88 41.40 11.89
N SER A 46 2.54 41.38 11.86
CA SER A 46 1.74 40.52 12.75
C SER A 46 2.09 39.04 12.63
N ASP A 47 2.49 38.56 11.45
CA ASP A 47 2.89 37.15 11.26
C ASP A 47 4.17 36.79 12.03
N HIS A 48 5.17 37.67 12.03
CA HIS A 48 6.40 37.48 12.82
C HIS A 48 6.10 37.44 14.31
N ILE A 49 5.23 38.33 14.80
CA ILE A 49 4.80 38.35 16.21
C ILE A 49 4.06 37.06 16.56
N ASN A 50 3.18 36.58 15.68
CA ASN A 50 2.45 35.32 15.88
C ASN A 50 3.40 34.11 15.96
N LYS A 51 4.42 34.05 15.10
CA LYS A 51 5.45 33.00 15.11
C LYS A 51 6.26 33.01 16.40
N LEU A 52 6.76 34.18 16.83
CA LEU A 52 7.43 34.31 18.13
C LEU A 52 6.51 33.88 19.27
N THR A 53 5.25 34.31 19.22
CA THR A 53 4.24 34.00 20.23
C THR A 53 3.93 32.50 20.32
N ARG A 54 4.02 31.74 19.24
CA ARG A 54 3.82 30.28 19.26
C ARG A 54 5.03 29.52 19.81
N ASN A 55 6.23 30.07 19.64
CA ASN A 55 7.49 29.34 19.82
C ASN A 55 8.30 29.73 21.06
N LEU A 56 8.13 30.94 21.60
CA LEU A 56 8.90 31.41 22.76
C LEU A 56 8.28 30.99 24.10
N ILE A 57 9.11 31.04 25.15
CA ILE A 57 8.67 30.99 26.56
C ILE A 57 8.41 32.41 27.10
N LEU A 58 7.73 32.54 28.24
CA LEU A 58 7.35 33.84 28.79
C LEU A 58 8.55 34.78 28.97
N GLU A 59 9.65 34.31 29.54
CA GLU A 59 10.84 35.14 29.83
C GLU A 59 11.40 35.82 28.57
N LEU A 60 11.45 35.08 27.45
CA LEU A 60 11.92 35.63 26.17
C LEU A 60 10.88 36.55 25.53
N MET A 61 9.60 36.25 25.71
CA MET A 61 8.51 37.12 25.26
C MET A 61 8.49 38.43 26.06
N GLU A 62 8.80 38.41 27.35
CA GLU A 62 8.92 39.61 28.18
C GLU A 62 10.06 40.49 27.68
N VAL A 63 11.23 39.92 27.34
CA VAL A 63 12.32 40.68 26.70
C VAL A 63 11.86 41.33 25.39
N PHE A 64 11.11 40.59 24.56
CA PHE A 64 10.54 41.14 23.33
C PHE A 64 9.58 42.31 23.60
N LEU A 65 8.68 42.16 24.59
CA LEU A 65 7.70 43.18 24.96
C LEU A 65 8.33 44.37 25.71
N GLU A 66 9.44 44.19 26.43
CA GLU A 66 10.20 45.30 27.02
C GLU A 66 10.75 46.23 25.94
N ILE A 67 11.21 45.65 24.82
CA ILE A 67 11.83 46.42 23.74
C ILE A 67 10.75 46.98 22.79
N TYR A 68 9.69 46.22 22.47
CA TYR A 68 8.70 46.56 21.43
C TYR A 68 7.25 46.64 21.88
N GLY A 69 6.95 46.39 23.16
CA GLY A 69 5.57 46.26 23.66
C GLY A 69 4.69 47.48 23.43
N TYR A 70 5.26 48.68 23.30
CA TYR A 70 4.52 49.91 23.02
C TYR A 70 4.07 50.05 21.56
N GLU A 71 4.69 49.30 20.63
CA GLU A 71 4.33 49.29 19.19
C GLU A 71 3.35 48.16 18.85
N ILE A 72 3.22 47.17 19.74
CA ILE A 72 2.42 45.97 19.49
C ILE A 72 0.97 46.21 19.90
N VAL A 73 0.10 46.27 18.91
CA VAL A 73 -1.35 46.20 19.13
C VAL A 73 -1.74 44.73 19.22
N VAL A 74 -2.23 44.29 20.38
CA VAL A 74 -2.69 42.90 20.56
C VAL A 74 -3.95 42.66 19.73
N THR A 75 -3.79 41.90 18.65
CA THR A 75 -4.86 41.44 17.78
C THR A 75 -5.40 40.09 18.23
N ASP A 76 -6.53 39.68 17.65
CA ASP A 76 -7.08 38.34 17.86
C ASP A 76 -6.09 37.25 17.40
N ASP A 77 -5.35 37.46 16.31
CA ASP A 77 -4.34 36.52 15.81
C ASP A 77 -3.21 36.27 16.82
N ILE A 78 -2.76 37.32 17.53
CA ILE A 78 -1.76 37.19 18.60
C ILE A 78 -2.33 36.40 19.77
N LEU A 79 -3.61 36.61 20.12
CA LEU A 79 -4.29 35.83 21.16
C LEU A 79 -4.47 34.36 20.76
N ILE A 80 -4.77 34.07 19.49
CA ILE A 80 -4.86 32.71 18.93
C ILE A 80 -3.49 32.03 19.00
N ALA A 81 -2.43 32.73 18.56
CA ALA A 81 -1.05 32.26 18.64
C ALA A 81 -0.64 31.94 20.09
N ALA A 82 -0.96 32.84 21.02
CA ALA A 82 -0.66 32.67 22.44
C ALA A 82 -1.45 31.52 23.08
N ALA A 83 -2.72 31.35 22.71
CA ALA A 83 -3.55 30.23 23.17
C ALA A 83 -3.03 28.88 22.67
N GLY A 84 -2.46 28.86 21.46
CA GLY A 84 -1.81 27.70 20.86
C GLY A 84 -0.40 27.40 21.38
N ASN A 85 0.22 28.30 22.16
CA ASN A 85 1.56 28.11 22.68
C ASN A 85 1.61 26.96 23.69
N ARG A 86 2.35 25.90 23.36
CA ARG A 86 2.49 24.70 24.20
C ARG A 86 3.64 24.78 25.19
N ARG A 87 4.52 25.77 25.08
CA ARG A 87 5.72 25.93 25.92
C ARG A 87 5.41 26.69 27.20
N ASP A 88 4.65 27.78 27.11
CA ASP A 88 4.27 28.60 28.27
C ASP A 88 2.92 29.30 28.09
N SER A 89 1.91 28.84 28.85
CA SER A 89 0.56 29.42 28.82
C SER A 89 0.45 30.81 29.44
N LYS A 90 1.47 31.27 30.20
CA LYS A 90 1.43 32.60 30.83
C LYS A 90 1.50 33.72 29.80
N ILE A 91 2.09 33.46 28.62
CA ILE A 91 2.13 34.39 27.49
C ILE A 91 0.71 34.85 27.12
N PHE A 92 -0.26 33.92 27.10
CA PHE A 92 -1.66 34.27 26.86
C PHE A 92 -2.17 35.28 27.89
N GLY A 93 -1.82 35.11 29.17
CA GLY A 93 -2.20 36.04 30.24
C GLY A 93 -1.63 37.45 30.05
N VAL A 94 -0.37 37.56 29.62
CA VAL A 94 0.28 38.85 29.34
C VAL A 94 -0.44 39.59 28.21
N PHE A 95 -0.63 38.92 27.06
CA PHE A 95 -1.33 39.54 25.93
C PHE A 95 -2.80 39.86 26.26
N LEU A 96 -3.45 39.02 27.07
CA LEU A 96 -4.82 39.25 27.51
C LEU A 96 -4.96 40.49 28.41
N GLN A 97 -3.96 40.82 29.22
CA GLN A 97 -3.93 42.03 30.06
C GLN A 97 -3.62 43.28 29.24
N SER A 98 -2.80 43.16 28.20
CA SER A 98 -2.39 44.27 27.34
C SER A 98 -3.31 44.49 26.14
N LYS A 99 -4.40 43.70 25.99
CA LYS A 99 -5.29 43.84 24.84
C LYS A 99 -6.11 45.13 24.89
N PRO A 100 -6.37 45.77 23.74
CA PRO A 100 -7.36 46.84 23.65
C PRO A 100 -8.74 46.39 24.18
N PRO A 101 -9.50 47.27 24.85
CA PRO A 101 -10.86 46.96 25.31
C PRO A 101 -11.78 46.44 24.20
N GLU A 102 -11.60 46.93 22.97
CA GLU A 102 -12.39 46.60 21.78
C GLU A 102 -12.05 45.21 21.21
N THR A 103 -10.89 44.64 21.53
CA THR A 103 -10.48 43.32 21.06
C THR A 103 -11.30 42.24 21.77
N LEU A 104 -12.28 41.66 21.05
CA LEU A 104 -13.11 40.56 21.53
C LEU A 104 -12.34 39.23 21.45
N ILE A 105 -12.61 38.33 22.39
CA ILE A 105 -12.10 36.96 22.33
C ILE A 105 -12.92 36.15 21.31
N SER A 106 -12.30 35.80 20.20
CA SER A 106 -12.95 35.04 19.13
C SER A 106 -13.15 33.56 19.46
N ASP A 107 -13.89 32.86 18.61
CA ASP A 107 -14.03 31.41 18.70
C ASP A 107 -12.71 30.69 18.41
N GLU A 108 -11.81 31.27 17.62
CA GLU A 108 -10.51 30.68 17.30
C GLU A 108 -9.59 30.62 18.53
N VAL A 109 -9.66 31.61 19.42
CA VAL A 109 -8.93 31.56 20.70
C VAL A 109 -9.36 30.35 21.53
N PHE A 110 -10.68 30.07 21.59
CA PHE A 110 -11.20 28.91 22.28
C PHE A 110 -10.80 27.60 21.58
N ARG A 111 -10.79 27.55 20.25
CA ARG A 111 -10.30 26.38 19.48
C ARG A 111 -8.81 26.11 19.71
N ALA A 112 -7.99 27.15 19.72
CA ALA A 112 -6.58 27.05 20.03
C ALA A 112 -6.37 26.52 21.47
N ALA A 113 -7.15 27.02 22.43
CA ALA A 113 -7.12 26.53 23.81
C ALA A 113 -7.53 25.05 23.91
N THR A 114 -8.60 24.62 23.22
CA THR A 114 -9.01 23.19 23.22
C THR A 114 -8.01 22.30 22.49
N GLY A 115 -7.26 22.82 21.52
CA GLY A 115 -6.15 22.12 20.87
C GLY A 115 -4.86 22.03 21.69
N ASN A 116 -4.76 22.76 22.81
CA ASN A 116 -3.58 22.81 23.66
C ASN A 116 -3.67 21.76 24.78
N ARG A 117 -3.09 20.58 24.55
CA ARG A 117 -3.17 19.42 25.46
C ARG A 117 -2.44 19.59 26.80
N LEU A 118 -1.56 20.59 26.94
CA LEU A 118 -0.76 20.77 28.16
C LEU A 118 -1.39 21.79 29.12
N GLN A 119 -1.88 22.90 28.59
CA GLN A 119 -2.35 24.04 29.40
C GLN A 119 -3.67 24.64 28.92
N GLY A 120 -4.35 23.97 27.98
CA GLY A 120 -5.57 24.45 27.36
C GLY A 120 -6.68 24.83 28.34
N LEU A 121 -6.83 24.09 29.44
CA LEU A 121 -7.82 24.41 30.48
C LEU A 121 -7.57 25.78 31.13
N SER A 122 -6.32 26.11 31.45
CA SER A 122 -5.94 27.38 32.08
C SER A 122 -6.20 28.55 31.13
N ILE A 123 -5.84 28.37 29.86
CA ILE A 123 -6.07 29.34 28.79
C ILE A 123 -7.57 29.54 28.56
N PHE A 124 -8.34 28.45 28.49
CA PHE A 124 -9.80 28.49 28.33
C PHE A 124 -10.48 29.25 29.48
N LYS A 125 -10.06 29.03 30.72
CA LYS A 125 -10.55 29.77 31.90
C LYS A 125 -10.21 31.26 31.82
N ALA A 126 -8.99 31.60 31.42
CA ALA A 126 -8.56 32.99 31.25
C ALA A 126 -9.36 33.69 30.15
N ALA A 127 -9.56 33.03 29.01
CA ALA A 127 -10.40 33.52 27.92
C ALA A 127 -11.84 33.79 28.40
N LEU A 128 -12.45 32.87 29.16
CA LEU A 128 -13.78 33.08 29.74
C LEU A 128 -13.83 34.23 30.75
N ASN A 129 -12.77 34.49 31.52
CA ASN A 129 -12.72 35.61 32.46
C ASN A 129 -12.76 36.98 31.76
N SER A 130 -12.24 37.05 30.54
CA SER A 130 -12.16 38.28 29.75
C SER A 130 -13.32 38.44 28.77
N CYS A 131 -14.25 37.49 28.74
CA CYS A 131 -15.48 37.55 27.94
C CYS A 131 -16.64 38.15 28.74
N ALA A 132 -17.58 38.76 28.03
CA ALA A 132 -18.88 39.08 28.59
C ALA A 132 -19.65 37.79 28.97
N PRO A 133 -20.48 37.82 30.04
CA PRO A 133 -21.22 36.63 30.49
C PRO A 133 -22.15 36.00 29.43
N ASP A 134 -22.62 36.79 28.47
CA ASP A 134 -23.49 36.41 27.36
C ASP A 134 -22.74 35.91 26.12
N ARG A 135 -21.39 35.89 26.15
CA ARG A 135 -20.58 35.34 25.06
C ARG A 135 -20.99 33.90 24.77
N LEU A 136 -21.56 33.68 23.59
CA LEU A 136 -22.00 32.34 23.19
C LEU A 136 -20.82 31.43 22.87
N ILE A 137 -20.67 30.31 23.58
CA ILE A 137 -19.78 29.21 23.18
C ILE A 137 -20.51 28.33 22.16
N ARG A 138 -19.96 28.28 20.95
CA ARG A 138 -20.59 27.60 19.81
C ARG A 138 -20.45 26.08 19.88
N ALA A 139 -21.33 25.40 19.15
CA ALA A 139 -21.41 23.95 19.11
C ALA A 139 -20.12 23.26 18.62
N ASP A 140 -19.37 23.87 17.71
CA ASP A 140 -18.10 23.33 17.21
C ASP A 140 -17.01 23.32 18.28
N ILE A 141 -16.96 24.34 19.16
CA ILE A 141 -16.06 24.36 20.32
C ILE A 141 -16.43 23.22 21.29
N LEU A 142 -17.72 23.03 21.56
CA LEU A 142 -18.18 21.92 22.42
C LEU A 142 -17.80 20.55 21.84
N LEU A 143 -17.88 20.36 20.54
CA LEU A 143 -17.45 19.13 19.88
C LEU A 143 -15.96 18.85 20.11
N GLN A 144 -15.11 19.88 20.15
CA GLN A 144 -13.70 19.72 20.52
C GLN A 144 -13.57 19.34 22.00
N ILE A 145 -14.23 20.08 22.89
CA ILE A 145 -14.20 19.84 24.35
C ILE A 145 -14.58 18.40 24.70
N ILE A 146 -15.66 17.86 24.11
CA ILE A 146 -16.17 16.51 24.38
C ILE A 146 -15.15 15.42 24.01
N ASN A 147 -14.28 15.68 23.04
CA ASN A 147 -13.27 14.74 22.58
C ASN A 147 -11.94 14.83 23.37
N LEU A 148 -11.83 15.72 24.36
CA LEU A 148 -10.67 15.83 25.24
C LEU A 148 -10.81 14.94 26.47
N GLU A 149 -9.77 14.15 26.75
CA GLU A 149 -9.69 13.36 27.98
C GLU A 149 -9.43 14.26 29.20
N GLY A 150 -10.18 14.06 30.29
CA GLY A 150 -10.02 14.77 31.56
C GLY A 150 -10.38 16.27 31.51
N ASP A 151 -9.59 17.07 30.80
CA ASP A 151 -9.73 18.53 30.74
C ASP A 151 -11.01 18.98 30.05
N GLY A 152 -11.52 18.21 29.09
CA GLY A 152 -12.82 18.46 28.49
C GLY A 152 -13.96 18.49 29.51
N THR A 153 -13.91 17.57 30.50
CA THR A 153 -14.90 17.54 31.60
C THR A 153 -14.80 18.81 32.44
N LYS A 154 -13.59 19.24 32.81
CA LYS A 154 -13.36 20.44 33.61
C LYS A 154 -13.76 21.73 32.88
N MET A 155 -13.60 21.77 31.55
CA MET A 155 -14.07 22.89 30.73
C MET A 155 -15.60 22.97 30.74
N LEU A 156 -16.31 21.84 30.60
CA LEU A 156 -17.77 21.81 30.71
C LEU A 156 -18.25 22.21 32.12
N GLU A 157 -17.58 21.74 33.18
CA GLU A 157 -17.87 22.17 34.56
C GLU A 157 -17.74 23.68 34.72
N GLU A 158 -16.73 24.28 34.10
CA GLU A 158 -16.52 25.73 34.16
C GLU A 158 -17.62 26.51 33.44
N LEU A 159 -18.05 26.03 32.26
CA LEU A 159 -19.18 26.61 31.53
C LEU A 159 -20.47 26.53 32.36
N PHE A 160 -20.72 25.37 32.99
CA PHE A 160 -21.87 25.16 33.87
C PHE A 160 -21.83 26.08 35.10
N ARG A 161 -20.70 26.13 35.81
CA ARG A 161 -20.49 26.94 37.02
C ARG A 161 -20.73 28.43 36.77
N ARG A 162 -20.34 28.92 35.59
CA ARG A 162 -20.51 30.33 35.19
C ARG A 162 -21.89 30.66 34.63
N LYS A 163 -22.73 29.64 34.35
CA LYS A 163 -23.96 29.78 33.56
C LYS A 163 -23.68 30.45 32.21
N GLN A 164 -22.56 30.07 31.58
CA GLN A 164 -22.15 30.63 30.31
C GLN A 164 -23.22 30.37 29.24
N ALA A 165 -23.44 31.33 28.33
CA ALA A 165 -24.27 31.09 27.15
C ALA A 165 -23.61 30.04 26.25
N VAL A 166 -24.29 28.92 25.99
CA VAL A 166 -23.75 27.80 25.23
C VAL A 166 -24.78 27.28 24.22
N SER A 167 -24.34 27.01 23.00
CA SER A 167 -25.17 26.43 21.94
C SER A 167 -25.08 24.90 21.93
N VAL A 168 -25.86 24.22 22.78
CA VAL A 168 -25.95 22.76 22.78
C VAL A 168 -26.93 22.30 21.68
N SER A 169 -26.39 21.73 20.59
CA SER A 169 -27.20 21.19 19.49
C SER A 169 -27.40 19.67 19.64
N LYS A 170 -28.37 19.12 18.90
CA LYS A 170 -28.56 17.66 18.79
C LYS A 170 -27.26 16.93 18.43
N LYS A 171 -26.48 17.47 17.47
CA LYS A 171 -25.18 16.91 17.06
C LYS A 171 -24.19 16.84 18.21
N VAL A 172 -24.14 17.86 19.07
CA VAL A 172 -23.28 17.88 20.26
C VAL A 172 -23.65 16.74 21.21
N LEU A 173 -24.94 16.52 21.47
CA LEU A 173 -25.42 15.45 22.34
C LEU A 173 -25.17 14.06 21.77
N LEU A 174 -25.37 13.84 20.47
CA LEU A 174 -25.04 12.55 19.82
C LEU A 174 -23.55 12.23 19.92
N ASN A 175 -22.67 13.24 19.76
CA ASN A 175 -21.23 13.05 19.93
C ASN A 175 -20.85 12.84 21.39
N ALA A 176 -21.51 13.53 22.34
CA ALA A 176 -21.32 13.25 23.77
C ALA A 176 -21.74 11.82 24.11
N ALA A 177 -22.87 11.36 23.60
CA ALA A 177 -23.38 10.02 23.79
C ALA A 177 -22.39 8.94 23.31
N SER A 178 -21.79 9.12 22.12
CA SER A 178 -20.79 8.18 21.60
C SER A 178 -19.48 8.15 22.38
N THR A 179 -19.19 9.13 23.23
CA THR A 179 -18.05 9.02 24.16
C THR A 179 -18.34 8.06 25.32
N GLY A 180 -19.61 7.84 25.67
CA GLY A 180 -20.05 7.08 26.84
C GLY A 180 -19.73 7.76 28.19
N ASN A 181 -19.23 9.01 28.19
CA ASN A 181 -18.94 9.73 29.42
C ASN A 181 -20.22 10.35 30.00
N LEU A 182 -20.76 9.70 31.04
CA LEU A 182 -21.97 10.14 31.74
C LEU A 182 -21.88 11.58 32.24
N LYS A 183 -20.75 11.97 32.83
CA LYS A 183 -20.58 13.28 33.46
C LYS A 183 -20.61 14.40 32.42
N ASN A 184 -19.93 14.23 31.30
CA ASN A 184 -19.97 15.19 30.18
C ASN A 184 -21.39 15.34 29.63
N PHE A 185 -22.09 14.22 29.44
CA PHE A 185 -23.46 14.22 28.95
C PHE A 185 -24.41 14.97 29.90
N GLN A 186 -24.34 14.67 31.21
CA GLN A 186 -25.13 15.36 32.24
C GLN A 186 -24.85 16.87 32.28
N LEU A 187 -23.59 17.29 32.19
CA LEU A 187 -23.22 18.71 32.13
C LEU A 187 -23.83 19.39 30.90
N LEU A 188 -23.77 18.76 29.73
CA LEU A 188 -24.35 19.33 28.50
C LEU A 188 -25.87 19.44 28.57
N VAL A 189 -26.56 18.46 29.15
CA VAL A 189 -28.01 18.52 29.39
C VAL A 189 -28.34 19.67 30.36
N ALA A 190 -27.57 19.80 31.45
CA ALA A 190 -27.78 20.85 32.44
C ALA A 190 -27.49 22.26 31.89
N ILE A 191 -26.46 22.41 31.06
CA ILE A 191 -26.10 23.66 30.39
C ILE A 191 -27.13 24.03 29.30
N GLY A 192 -27.57 23.06 28.51
CA GLY A 192 -28.52 23.28 27.41
C GLY A 192 -29.95 23.61 27.88
N GLY A 193 -30.28 23.28 29.14
CA GLY A 193 -31.54 23.64 29.76
C GLY A 193 -32.75 22.84 29.25
N PRO A 194 -33.98 23.34 29.46
CA PRO A 194 -35.22 22.56 29.25
C PRO A 194 -35.54 22.25 27.79
N HIS A 195 -34.88 22.91 26.82
CA HIS A 195 -35.09 22.67 25.39
C HIS A 195 -34.32 21.46 24.86
N ILE A 196 -33.48 20.83 25.69
CA ILE A 196 -32.75 19.63 25.31
C ILE A 196 -33.68 18.42 25.30
N SER A 197 -33.87 17.85 24.11
CA SER A 197 -34.57 16.58 23.92
C SER A 197 -33.59 15.41 23.98
N ILE A 198 -33.71 14.59 25.02
CA ILE A 198 -33.04 13.28 25.08
C ILE A 198 -33.87 12.27 24.30
N THR A 199 -33.23 11.54 23.38
CA THR A 199 -33.91 10.64 22.44
C THR A 199 -33.20 9.28 22.36
N GLU A 200 -33.89 8.28 21.80
CA GLU A 200 -33.35 6.93 21.58
C GLU A 200 -32.09 6.91 20.69
N GLU A 201 -32.00 7.82 19.73
CA GLU A 201 -30.83 7.95 18.84
C GLU A 201 -29.53 8.15 19.62
N MET A 202 -29.61 8.67 20.86
CA MET A 202 -28.48 8.76 21.77
C MET A 202 -28.07 7.39 22.33
N LEU A 203 -29.02 6.47 22.59
CA LEU A 203 -28.71 5.06 22.92
C LEU A 203 -28.01 4.36 21.76
N VAL A 204 -28.50 4.54 20.53
CA VAL A 204 -27.82 4.06 19.32
C VAL A 204 -26.40 4.62 19.23
N SER A 205 -26.21 5.91 19.52
CA SER A 205 -24.89 6.56 19.51
C SER A 205 -23.93 6.03 20.57
N ILE A 206 -24.42 5.71 21.78
CA ILE A 206 -23.61 5.08 22.86
C ILE A 206 -23.07 3.74 22.39
N HIS A 207 -23.87 2.97 21.67
CA HIS A 207 -23.52 1.62 21.25
C HIS A 207 -22.95 1.53 19.83
N GLY A 208 -22.90 2.63 19.08
CA GLY A 208 -22.40 2.63 17.72
C GLY A 208 -20.88 2.42 17.60
N PHE A 209 -20.40 2.30 16.35
CA PHE A 209 -19.00 2.01 16.02
C PHE A 209 -17.98 3.00 16.64
N ARG A 210 -18.35 4.26 16.81
CA ARG A 210 -17.48 5.30 17.40
C ARG A 210 -17.41 5.25 18.93
N SER A 211 -18.08 4.29 19.54
CA SER A 211 -18.15 4.15 20.99
C SER A 211 -16.78 3.84 21.60
N ARG A 212 -16.36 4.67 22.55
CA ARG A 212 -15.08 4.51 23.26
C ARG A 212 -15.20 3.62 24.51
N THR A 213 -16.41 3.34 24.98
CA THR A 213 -16.65 2.60 26.24
C THR A 213 -17.90 1.69 26.13
N GLY A 214 -18.12 0.80 27.09
CA GLY A 214 -19.36 -0.01 27.14
C GLY A 214 -20.63 0.75 27.52
N GLY A 215 -20.51 2.05 27.87
CA GLY A 215 -21.63 2.98 27.99
C GLY A 215 -22.62 2.75 29.15
N HIS A 216 -22.43 1.75 30.01
CA HIS A 216 -23.45 1.26 30.95
C HIS A 216 -24.19 2.36 31.73
N SER A 217 -23.45 3.19 32.48
CA SER A 217 -24.03 4.24 33.31
C SER A 217 -24.76 5.31 32.50
N LEU A 218 -24.31 5.58 31.27
CA LEU A 218 -24.99 6.54 30.40
C LEU A 218 -26.25 5.92 29.77
N THR A 219 -26.23 4.64 29.42
CA THR A 219 -27.41 3.88 29.00
C THR A 219 -28.48 3.89 30.09
N GLU A 220 -28.11 3.62 31.34
CA GLU A 220 -29.01 3.68 32.50
C GLU A 220 -29.59 5.08 32.68
N TYR A 221 -28.75 6.12 32.62
CA TYR A 221 -29.20 7.51 32.74
C TYR A 221 -30.20 7.92 31.65
N ILE A 222 -29.92 7.59 30.38
CA ILE A 222 -30.82 7.94 29.27
C ILE A 222 -32.14 7.17 29.39
N LEU A 223 -32.12 5.88 29.69
CA LEU A 223 -33.35 5.10 29.89
C LEU A 223 -34.15 5.58 31.12
N GLY A 224 -33.47 5.99 32.19
CA GLY A 224 -34.10 6.64 33.33
C GLY A 224 -34.80 7.94 32.95
N PHE A 225 -34.20 8.74 32.06
CA PHE A 225 -34.79 9.99 31.56
C PHE A 225 -35.98 9.75 30.63
N LEU A 226 -35.89 8.77 29.72
CA LEU A 226 -36.99 8.39 28.82
C LEU A 226 -38.17 7.77 29.60
N GLY A 227 -37.91 7.28 30.80
CA GLY A 227 -38.91 6.85 31.77
C GLY A 227 -38.90 5.34 32.03
N PRO A 228 -39.42 4.89 33.18
CA PRO A 228 -39.36 3.48 33.59
C PRO A 228 -40.14 2.53 32.66
N GLY A 229 -41.14 3.04 31.94
CA GLY A 229 -41.92 2.26 30.97
C GLY A 229 -41.39 2.33 29.53
N TYR A 230 -40.28 3.03 29.28
CA TYR A 230 -39.69 3.08 27.95
C TYR A 230 -39.08 1.72 27.59
N LEU A 231 -39.41 1.24 26.38
CA LEU A 231 -38.95 -0.02 25.84
C LEU A 231 -37.96 0.23 24.70
N VAL A 232 -36.81 -0.45 24.73
CA VAL A 232 -35.76 -0.32 23.73
C VAL A 232 -36.16 -1.02 22.43
N THR A 233 -35.87 -0.38 21.30
CA THR A 233 -36.09 -0.96 19.98
C THR A 233 -35.04 -2.01 19.63
N GLU A 234 -35.35 -2.80 18.61
CA GLU A 234 -34.41 -3.73 18.00
C GLU A 234 -33.15 -3.03 17.47
N GLU A 235 -33.25 -1.79 16.97
CA GLU A 235 -32.10 -1.03 16.47
C GLU A 235 -31.05 -0.80 17.57
N VAL A 236 -31.49 -0.46 18.79
CA VAL A 236 -30.58 -0.30 19.94
C VAL A 236 -29.89 -1.63 20.27
N LEU A 237 -30.62 -2.75 20.23
CA LEU A 237 -30.07 -4.08 20.49
C LEU A 237 -29.05 -4.50 19.43
N ILE A 238 -29.30 -4.20 18.15
CA ILE A 238 -28.36 -4.48 17.05
C ILE A 238 -27.04 -3.73 17.26
N HIS A 239 -27.11 -2.43 17.54
CA HIS A 239 -25.90 -1.62 17.79
C HIS A 239 -25.16 -2.08 19.06
N ALA A 240 -25.91 -2.41 20.11
CA ALA A 240 -25.35 -2.98 21.34
C ALA A 240 -24.62 -4.30 21.06
N ALA A 241 -25.22 -5.21 20.29
CA ALA A 241 -24.62 -6.49 19.95
C ALA A 241 -23.32 -6.34 19.13
N ARG A 242 -23.27 -5.40 18.19
CA ARG A 242 -22.05 -5.08 17.41
C ARG A 242 -20.92 -4.48 18.23
N ASN A 243 -21.22 -3.93 19.41
CA ASN A 243 -20.23 -3.22 20.20
C ASN A 243 -19.40 -4.21 21.04
N THR A 244 -18.16 -4.46 20.63
CA THR A 244 -17.23 -5.36 21.33
C THR A 244 -16.83 -4.90 22.74
N ARG A 245 -17.13 -3.64 23.10
CA ARG A 245 -16.85 -3.06 24.42
C ARG A 245 -18.05 -3.10 25.36
N ILE A 246 -19.23 -3.51 24.91
CA ILE A 246 -20.40 -3.63 25.78
C ILE A 246 -20.22 -4.80 26.75
N SER A 247 -20.62 -4.61 28.01
CA SER A 247 -20.60 -5.67 29.02
C SER A 247 -21.87 -6.52 28.98
N GLN A 248 -21.78 -7.72 29.55
CA GLN A 248 -22.94 -8.61 29.77
C GLN A 248 -24.04 -7.93 30.59
N SER A 249 -23.66 -7.10 31.57
CA SER A 249 -24.60 -6.36 32.42
C SER A 249 -25.38 -5.31 31.61
N THR A 250 -24.73 -4.57 30.73
CA THR A 250 -25.43 -3.61 29.86
C THR A 250 -26.34 -4.33 28.87
N MET A 251 -25.88 -5.41 28.24
CA MET A 251 -26.72 -6.16 27.32
C MET A 251 -27.93 -6.76 28.03
N SER A 252 -27.73 -7.35 29.22
CA SER A 252 -28.82 -7.88 30.05
C SER A 252 -29.83 -6.80 30.40
N PHE A 253 -29.36 -5.61 30.79
CA PHE A 253 -30.20 -4.46 31.11
C PHE A 253 -31.04 -3.98 29.91
N LEU A 254 -30.43 -3.92 28.72
CA LEU A 254 -31.15 -3.57 27.49
C LEU A 254 -32.23 -4.61 27.15
N LEU A 255 -31.91 -5.91 27.29
CA LEU A 255 -32.85 -7.00 27.05
C LEU A 255 -33.99 -7.03 28.08
N ASP A 256 -33.76 -6.58 29.33
CA ASP A 256 -34.84 -6.42 30.32
C ASP A 256 -35.78 -5.26 29.97
N ARG A 257 -35.34 -4.36 29.10
CA ARG A 257 -36.11 -3.21 28.62
C ARG A 257 -36.63 -3.41 27.19
N SER A 258 -36.52 -4.58 26.58
CA SER A 258 -36.98 -4.78 25.19
C SER A 258 -38.49 -5.01 25.09
N PHE A 259 -39.06 -4.66 23.93
CA PHE A 259 -40.49 -4.89 23.64
C PHE A 259 -40.91 -6.36 23.64
N SER A 260 -39.99 -7.24 23.25
CA SER A 260 -40.22 -8.66 23.08
C SER A 260 -39.31 -9.46 24.00
N SER A 261 -39.84 -10.55 24.55
CA SER A 261 -39.05 -11.57 25.24
C SER A 261 -38.26 -12.46 24.27
N VAL A 262 -38.69 -12.53 23.01
CA VAL A 262 -37.99 -13.22 21.93
C VAL A 262 -36.95 -12.26 21.35
N ILE A 263 -35.69 -12.68 21.41
CA ILE A 263 -34.56 -11.92 20.87
C ILE A 263 -34.54 -12.11 19.33
N PRO A 264 -34.55 -11.02 18.55
CA PRO A 264 -34.46 -11.11 17.09
C PRO A 264 -33.15 -11.77 16.63
N GLU A 265 -33.22 -12.63 15.61
CA GLU A 265 -32.07 -13.37 15.06
C GLU A 265 -30.91 -12.45 14.67
N ILE A 266 -31.22 -11.28 14.10
CA ILE A 266 -30.23 -10.28 13.70
C ILE A 266 -29.39 -9.76 14.87
N VAL A 267 -29.91 -9.77 16.11
CA VAL A 267 -29.16 -9.38 17.31
C VAL A 267 -28.05 -10.40 17.59
N PHE A 268 -28.31 -11.70 17.39
CA PHE A 268 -27.28 -12.74 17.52
C PHE A 268 -26.21 -12.62 16.45
N ILE A 269 -26.61 -12.44 15.19
CA ILE A 269 -25.68 -12.29 14.05
C ILE A 269 -24.74 -11.11 14.28
N ASN A 270 -25.26 -10.01 14.84
CA ASN A 270 -24.47 -8.83 15.13
C ASN A 270 -23.53 -8.95 16.34
N ALA A 271 -23.67 -10.00 17.16
CA ALA A 271 -22.76 -10.31 18.27
C ALA A 271 -21.54 -11.15 17.84
N TYR A 272 -21.25 -11.22 16.53
CA TYR A 272 -20.23 -12.12 15.93
C TYR A 272 -18.80 -11.94 16.46
N ASP A 273 -18.49 -10.80 17.09
CA ASP A 273 -17.16 -10.51 17.67
C ASP A 273 -17.22 -10.21 19.18
N ASN A 274 -18.33 -10.50 19.85
CA ASN A 274 -18.47 -10.31 21.30
C ASN A 274 -18.95 -11.59 21.99
N PRO A 275 -18.04 -12.46 22.48
CA PRO A 275 -18.42 -13.74 23.09
C PRO A 275 -19.25 -13.57 24.37
N LEU A 276 -19.00 -12.51 25.14
CA LEU A 276 -19.71 -12.24 26.38
C LEU A 276 -21.17 -11.88 26.12
N VAL A 277 -21.42 -11.08 25.09
CA VAL A 277 -22.76 -10.75 24.62
C VAL A 277 -23.44 -11.98 24.08
N LEU A 278 -22.80 -12.75 23.19
CA LEU A 278 -23.40 -13.96 22.64
C LEU A 278 -23.79 -14.95 23.76
N ASP A 279 -22.92 -15.17 24.76
CA ASP A 279 -23.24 -16.01 25.93
C ASP A 279 -24.52 -15.54 26.62
N THR A 280 -24.67 -14.22 26.83
CA THR A 280 -25.85 -13.62 27.47
C THR A 280 -27.12 -13.86 26.65
N LEU A 281 -27.02 -13.72 25.32
CA LEU A 281 -28.13 -13.96 24.41
C LEU A 281 -28.56 -15.44 24.43
N LEU A 282 -27.59 -16.36 24.38
CA LEU A 282 -27.82 -17.80 24.43
C LEU A 282 -28.39 -18.26 25.77
N ASP A 283 -27.97 -17.67 26.89
CA ASP A 283 -28.55 -17.97 28.20
C ASP A 283 -30.03 -17.59 28.26
N ARG A 284 -30.38 -16.41 27.74
CA ARG A 284 -31.78 -15.93 27.71
C ARG A 284 -32.65 -16.69 26.70
N SER A 285 -32.08 -17.12 25.57
CA SER A 285 -32.81 -17.88 24.55
C SER A 285 -32.77 -19.39 24.74
N GLN A 286 -32.19 -19.88 25.84
CA GLN A 286 -32.01 -21.32 26.10
C GLN A 286 -31.30 -22.02 24.94
N ASN A 287 -30.24 -21.39 24.43
CA ASN A 287 -29.42 -21.81 23.29
C ASN A 287 -30.14 -21.85 21.93
N GLN A 288 -31.31 -21.21 21.80
CA GLN A 288 -31.96 -21.00 20.49
C GLN A 288 -31.32 -19.79 19.80
N ALA A 289 -30.61 -20.02 18.68
CA ALA A 289 -29.94 -18.98 17.91
C ALA A 289 -29.74 -19.38 16.43
N PRO A 290 -29.61 -18.41 15.52
CA PRO A 290 -29.32 -18.65 14.10
C PRO A 290 -27.83 -18.98 13.90
N VAL A 291 -27.40 -20.16 14.36
CA VAL A 291 -25.98 -20.53 14.47
C VAL A 291 -25.24 -20.48 13.12
N GLN A 292 -25.89 -20.87 12.02
CA GLN A 292 -25.28 -20.86 10.69
C GLN A 292 -25.03 -19.43 10.19
N ASP A 293 -25.97 -18.51 10.42
CA ASP A 293 -25.83 -17.11 10.02
C ASP A 293 -24.75 -16.40 10.85
N ILE A 294 -24.61 -16.76 12.13
CA ILE A 294 -23.51 -16.27 12.97
C ILE A 294 -22.17 -16.74 12.40
N ILE A 295 -22.03 -18.04 12.06
CA ILE A 295 -20.80 -18.58 11.46
C ILE A 295 -20.46 -17.84 10.16
N GLN A 296 -21.45 -17.66 9.29
CA GLN A 296 -21.25 -16.98 8.01
C GLN A 296 -20.83 -15.51 8.21
N GLN A 297 -21.41 -14.83 9.21
CA GLN A 297 -21.04 -13.47 9.54
C GLN A 297 -19.60 -13.38 10.06
N ILE A 298 -19.16 -14.31 10.92
CA ILE A 298 -17.77 -14.35 11.38
C ILE A 298 -16.82 -14.55 10.20
N ALA A 299 -17.15 -15.48 9.29
CA ALA A 299 -16.32 -15.76 8.11
C ALA A 299 -16.17 -14.53 7.18
N ASN A 300 -17.17 -13.65 7.12
CA ASN A 300 -17.16 -12.49 6.20
C ASN A 300 -16.42 -11.25 6.72
N GLU A 301 -16.41 -10.96 8.03
CA GLU A 301 -16.00 -9.65 8.56
C GLU A 301 -14.51 -9.56 9.01
N CYS A 302 -13.77 -10.67 9.03
CA CYS A 302 -12.43 -10.72 9.64
C CYS A 302 -11.29 -10.07 8.82
N ASP A 303 -11.56 -9.52 7.63
CA ASP A 303 -10.53 -8.97 6.75
C ASP A 303 -10.00 -7.58 7.20
N PHE A 304 -10.65 -6.92 8.16
CA PHE A 304 -10.37 -5.52 8.53
C PHE A 304 -9.61 -5.31 9.84
N GLY A 305 -8.99 -6.36 10.41
CA GLY A 305 -8.00 -6.19 11.49
C GLY A 305 -8.56 -5.79 12.86
N GLY A 306 -9.85 -6.04 13.12
CA GLY A 306 -10.45 -5.91 14.44
C GLY A 306 -11.36 -7.10 14.73
N GLY A 307 -10.87 -8.03 15.57
CA GLY A 307 -11.61 -9.21 16.01
C GLY A 307 -11.66 -10.35 14.98
N ASP A 308 -11.31 -11.57 15.39
CA ASP A 308 -11.35 -12.77 14.53
C ASP A 308 -12.62 -13.61 14.71
N GLY A 309 -13.55 -13.17 15.58
CA GLY A 309 -14.72 -13.91 16.03
C GLY A 309 -14.44 -15.30 16.62
N GLY A 310 -13.18 -15.65 16.88
CA GLY A 310 -12.75 -16.91 17.46
C GLY A 310 -13.33 -17.11 18.86
N GLY A 311 -13.44 -16.05 19.66
CA GLY A 311 -14.11 -16.11 20.96
C GLY A 311 -15.57 -16.53 20.85
N VAL A 312 -16.29 -16.00 19.85
CA VAL A 312 -17.71 -16.33 19.59
C VAL A 312 -17.83 -17.77 19.10
N LEU A 313 -16.95 -18.20 18.19
CA LEU A 313 -16.88 -19.59 17.75
C LEU A 313 -16.60 -20.55 18.93
N GLN A 314 -15.71 -20.17 19.85
CA GLN A 314 -15.43 -20.96 21.05
C GLN A 314 -16.66 -21.13 21.94
N VAL A 315 -17.49 -20.08 22.10
CA VAL A 315 -18.76 -20.17 22.83
C VAL A 315 -19.71 -21.18 22.18
N LEU A 316 -19.86 -21.13 20.86
CA LEU A 316 -20.73 -22.05 20.10
C LEU A 316 -20.28 -23.50 20.22
N ILE A 317 -18.97 -23.78 20.10
CA ILE A 317 -18.40 -25.12 20.27
C ILE A 317 -18.59 -25.59 21.72
N ARG A 318 -18.25 -24.76 22.71
CA ARG A 318 -18.36 -25.09 24.15
C ARG A 318 -19.79 -25.45 24.56
N ARG A 319 -20.80 -24.77 23.98
CA ARG A 319 -22.23 -25.05 24.23
C ARG A 319 -22.78 -26.21 23.40
N GLY A 320 -21.96 -26.83 22.54
CA GLY A 320 -22.39 -27.93 21.67
C GLY A 320 -23.37 -27.50 20.57
N LEU A 321 -23.41 -26.21 20.23
CA LEU A 321 -24.28 -25.65 19.19
C LEU A 321 -23.71 -25.85 17.78
N VAL A 322 -22.40 -26.09 17.69
CA VAL A 322 -21.69 -26.40 16.46
C VAL A 322 -20.76 -27.57 16.71
N SER A 323 -20.85 -28.57 15.84
CA SER A 323 -19.89 -29.65 15.77
C SER A 323 -18.72 -29.25 14.87
N VAL A 324 -17.50 -29.49 15.33
CA VAL A 324 -16.32 -29.37 14.47
C VAL A 324 -16.41 -30.43 13.35
N ASN A 325 -16.43 -29.98 12.11
CA ASN A 325 -16.54 -30.82 10.92
C ASN A 325 -15.78 -30.20 9.73
N GLU A 326 -15.78 -30.90 8.60
CA GLU A 326 -15.08 -30.50 7.36
C GLU A 326 -15.57 -29.15 6.81
N GLN A 327 -16.87 -28.85 6.89
CA GLN A 327 -17.41 -27.58 6.41
C GLN A 327 -16.96 -26.40 7.27
N LEU A 328 -16.96 -26.57 8.60
CA LEU A 328 -16.56 -25.52 9.54
C LEU A 328 -15.09 -25.13 9.35
N ILE A 329 -14.20 -26.12 9.21
CA ILE A 329 -12.78 -25.84 8.97
C ILE A 329 -12.54 -25.17 7.61
N GLU A 330 -13.31 -25.51 6.58
CA GLU A 330 -13.24 -24.83 5.29
C GLU A 330 -13.69 -23.36 5.38
N SER A 331 -14.81 -23.08 6.07
CA SER A 331 -15.30 -21.71 6.29
C SER A 331 -14.29 -20.82 7.01
N PHE A 332 -13.48 -21.40 7.90
CA PHE A 332 -12.49 -20.68 8.69
C PHE A 332 -11.04 -20.89 8.24
N ALA A 333 -10.80 -21.50 7.08
CA ALA A 333 -9.44 -21.80 6.59
C ALA A 333 -8.55 -20.55 6.45
N SER A 334 -9.15 -19.40 6.11
CA SER A 334 -8.45 -18.11 6.01
C SER A 334 -8.29 -17.36 7.35
N HIS A 335 -8.75 -17.94 8.46
CA HIS A 335 -8.85 -17.27 9.77
C HIS A 335 -7.96 -17.96 10.80
N GLU A 336 -6.78 -17.39 11.09
CA GLU A 336 -5.73 -18.05 11.88
C GLU A 336 -6.20 -18.51 13.27
N ASN A 337 -6.78 -17.60 14.05
CA ASN A 337 -7.20 -17.90 15.41
C ASN A 337 -8.43 -18.81 15.47
N ALA A 338 -9.40 -18.64 14.57
CA ALA A 338 -10.55 -19.54 14.47
C ALA A 338 -10.10 -20.96 14.04
N LEU A 339 -9.18 -21.06 13.08
CA LEU A 339 -8.59 -22.32 12.64
C LEU A 339 -7.82 -23.01 13.77
N GLU A 340 -7.00 -22.27 14.52
CA GLU A 340 -6.30 -22.83 15.70
C GLU A 340 -7.30 -23.34 16.73
N LEU A 341 -8.35 -22.58 17.04
CA LEU A 341 -9.39 -23.00 17.97
C LEU A 341 -10.12 -24.28 17.51
N ILE A 342 -10.47 -24.38 16.23
CA ILE A 342 -11.09 -25.58 15.65
C ILE A 342 -10.18 -26.80 15.83
N LEU A 343 -8.89 -26.66 15.48
CA LEU A 343 -7.92 -27.75 15.55
C LEU A 343 -7.54 -28.14 16.99
N ILE A 344 -7.62 -27.21 17.94
CA ILE A 344 -7.47 -27.52 19.38
C ILE A 344 -8.66 -28.34 19.89
N ASN A 345 -9.87 -27.99 19.49
CA ASN A 345 -11.08 -28.69 19.95
C ASN A 345 -11.23 -30.08 19.32
N ASP A 346 -10.86 -30.24 18.04
CA ASP A 346 -10.78 -31.55 17.39
C ASP A 346 -9.51 -31.69 16.53
N PRO A 347 -8.42 -32.22 17.11
CA PRO A 347 -7.19 -32.49 16.36
C PRO A 347 -7.33 -33.58 15.31
N MET A 348 -8.44 -34.33 15.27
CA MET A 348 -8.71 -35.42 14.34
C MET A 348 -9.67 -35.03 13.21
N VAL A 349 -10.22 -33.81 13.23
CA VAL A 349 -11.11 -33.29 12.17
C VAL A 349 -10.49 -33.50 10.79
N LYS A 350 -11.25 -34.01 9.83
CA LYS A 350 -10.73 -34.21 8.48
C LYS A 350 -10.53 -32.84 7.82
N CYS A 351 -9.36 -32.63 7.23
CA CYS A 351 -9.09 -31.46 6.41
C CYS A 351 -9.15 -31.89 4.95
N THR A 352 -10.00 -31.24 4.15
CA THR A 352 -10.01 -31.45 2.70
C THR A 352 -8.83 -30.73 2.05
N GLN A 353 -8.50 -31.09 0.81
CA GLN A 353 -7.48 -30.38 0.02
C GLN A 353 -7.82 -28.89 -0.13
N ARG A 354 -9.12 -28.59 -0.23
CA ARG A 354 -9.69 -27.25 -0.37
C ARG A 354 -9.27 -26.31 0.77
N VAL A 355 -9.03 -26.83 1.97
CA VAL A 355 -8.54 -26.02 3.10
C VAL A 355 -7.22 -25.35 2.75
N LEU A 356 -6.24 -26.06 2.18
CA LEU A 356 -4.98 -25.41 1.76
C LEU A 356 -5.16 -24.45 0.59
N GLU A 357 -6.07 -24.76 -0.34
CA GLU A 357 -6.34 -23.88 -1.49
C GLU A 357 -6.97 -22.54 -1.05
N ILE A 358 -7.83 -22.57 -0.02
CA ILE A 358 -8.41 -21.38 0.60
C ILE A 358 -7.37 -20.66 1.47
N THR A 359 -6.52 -21.43 2.18
CA THR A 359 -5.55 -20.88 3.12
C THR A 359 -4.42 -20.15 2.40
N LYS A 360 -4.54 -18.83 2.26
CA LYS A 360 -3.51 -17.99 1.59
C LYS A 360 -2.62 -17.22 2.57
N ARG A 361 -2.71 -17.51 3.88
CA ARG A 361 -1.99 -16.80 4.95
C ARG A 361 -1.00 -17.72 5.65
N PHE A 362 0.20 -17.21 5.89
CA PHE A 362 1.28 -17.95 6.54
C PHE A 362 0.87 -18.53 7.89
N GLY A 363 0.25 -17.71 8.76
CA GLY A 363 -0.16 -18.14 10.11
C GLY A 363 -1.17 -19.30 10.10
N CYS A 364 -2.13 -19.28 9.18
CA CYS A 364 -3.09 -20.36 9.01
C CYS A 364 -2.43 -21.67 8.53
N ILE A 365 -1.55 -21.60 7.52
CA ILE A 365 -0.82 -22.79 7.04
C ILE A 365 0.08 -23.34 8.14
N HIS A 366 0.82 -22.46 8.83
CA HIS A 366 1.67 -22.85 9.94
C HIS A 366 0.86 -23.59 11.03
N THR A 367 -0.30 -23.07 11.40
CA THR A 367 -1.23 -23.70 12.34
C THR A 367 -1.71 -25.05 11.83
N LEU A 368 -2.13 -25.14 10.57
CA LEU A 368 -2.57 -26.42 9.98
C LEU A 368 -1.46 -27.48 10.03
N LEU A 369 -0.23 -27.11 9.67
CA LEU A 369 0.94 -28.01 9.69
C LEU A 369 1.40 -28.41 11.10
N LYS A 370 1.13 -27.57 12.11
CA LYS A 370 1.38 -27.88 13.52
C LYS A 370 0.51 -29.05 14.01
N PHE A 371 -0.75 -29.10 13.58
CA PHE A 371 -1.70 -30.14 14.03
C PHE A 371 -1.85 -31.33 13.05
N LYS A 372 -1.59 -31.16 11.74
CA LYS A 372 -1.94 -32.16 10.69
C LYS A 372 -0.77 -32.68 9.85
N SER A 373 0.44 -32.74 10.42
CA SER A 373 1.68 -33.03 9.69
C SER A 373 1.75 -34.35 8.90
N SER A 374 0.88 -35.34 9.15
CA SER A 374 0.97 -36.66 8.51
C SER A 374 -0.15 -37.00 7.51
N ASN A 375 -1.26 -36.25 7.48
CA ASN A 375 -2.48 -36.64 6.76
C ASN A 375 -2.82 -35.73 5.57
N PHE A 376 -1.93 -34.81 5.21
CA PHE A 376 -2.17 -33.85 4.15
C PHE A 376 -1.37 -34.21 2.89
N SER A 377 -2.02 -34.18 1.72
CA SER A 377 -1.36 -34.25 0.41
C SER A 377 -1.40 -32.89 -0.25
N VAL A 378 -0.23 -32.32 -0.55
CA VAL A 378 -0.13 -31.09 -1.33
C VAL A 378 -0.29 -31.47 -2.80
N SER A 379 -1.30 -30.91 -3.49
CA SER A 379 -1.52 -31.13 -4.93
C SER A 379 -0.81 -30.07 -5.77
N ASP A 380 -0.58 -30.35 -7.05
CA ASP A 380 -0.07 -29.38 -8.02
C ASP A 380 -0.91 -28.09 -8.04
N ASP A 381 -2.24 -28.21 -7.99
CA ASP A 381 -3.16 -27.06 -7.97
C ASP A 381 -2.98 -26.20 -6.71
N SER A 382 -2.70 -26.82 -5.56
CA SER A 382 -2.42 -26.09 -4.31
C SER A 382 -1.12 -25.29 -4.44
N VAL A 383 -0.08 -25.88 -5.03
CA VAL A 383 1.21 -25.20 -5.26
C VAL A 383 1.04 -24.05 -6.26
N LYS A 384 0.35 -24.28 -7.38
CA LYS A 384 0.04 -23.24 -8.38
C LYS A 384 -0.76 -22.08 -7.79
N SER A 385 -1.77 -22.39 -6.98
CA SER A 385 -2.58 -21.37 -6.28
C SER A 385 -1.72 -20.50 -5.34
N LEU A 386 -0.82 -21.11 -4.58
CA LEU A 386 0.10 -20.38 -3.69
C LEU A 386 1.03 -19.45 -4.47
N ILE A 387 1.59 -19.92 -5.59
CA ILE A 387 2.43 -19.13 -6.49
C ILE A 387 1.64 -17.91 -7.01
N SER A 388 0.38 -18.08 -7.41
CA SER A 388 -0.45 -17.01 -7.99
C SER A 388 -1.10 -16.04 -6.97
N SER A 389 -1.07 -16.32 -5.67
CA SER A 389 -1.93 -15.71 -4.63
C SER A 389 -1.72 -14.22 -4.21
N GLY A 390 -1.28 -13.29 -5.08
CA GLY A 390 -1.01 -11.88 -4.70
C GLY A 390 0.17 -11.14 -5.37
N HIS A 391 -0.13 -10.08 -6.13
CA HIS A 391 0.85 -9.30 -6.90
C HIS A 391 1.56 -8.16 -6.12
N SER A 392 1.67 -8.24 -4.77
CA SER A 392 2.23 -7.16 -3.94
C SER A 392 3.41 -7.58 -3.07
N LEU A 393 4.38 -6.68 -2.90
CA LEU A 393 5.62 -6.84 -2.13
C LEU A 393 5.41 -7.41 -0.72
N ARG A 394 4.30 -7.03 -0.07
CA ARG A 394 3.98 -7.49 1.30
C ARG A 394 3.55 -8.96 1.34
N PHE A 395 3.00 -9.49 0.25
CA PHE A 395 2.57 -10.88 0.12
C PHE A 395 3.68 -11.80 -0.39
N TYR A 396 4.71 -11.25 -1.04
CA TYR A 396 5.87 -12.00 -1.52
C TYR A 396 6.59 -12.77 -0.39
N TYR A 397 6.99 -12.07 0.68
CA TYR A 397 7.68 -12.71 1.82
C TYR A 397 6.83 -13.83 2.46
N ASN A 398 5.51 -13.66 2.47
CA ASN A 398 4.62 -14.70 2.99
C ASN A 398 4.62 -15.96 2.12
N ARG A 399 4.64 -15.83 0.78
CA ARG A 399 4.63 -16.98 -0.14
C ARG A 399 5.90 -17.82 -0.05
N GLU A 400 7.06 -17.18 -0.11
CA GLU A 400 8.34 -17.89 -0.01
C GLU A 400 8.44 -18.63 1.33
N MET A 401 8.03 -17.99 2.42
CA MET A 401 8.00 -18.62 3.74
C MET A 401 7.03 -19.80 3.81
N ILE A 402 5.85 -19.69 3.20
CA ILE A 402 4.88 -20.80 3.10
C ILE A 402 5.48 -21.97 2.31
N LEU A 403 6.04 -21.71 1.13
CA LEU A 403 6.63 -22.75 0.28
C LEU A 403 7.82 -23.42 0.99
N ARG A 404 8.70 -22.66 1.63
CA ARG A 404 9.79 -23.20 2.46
C ARG A 404 9.27 -24.07 3.60
N LEU A 405 8.19 -23.66 4.28
CA LEU A 405 7.57 -24.47 5.32
C LEU A 405 7.02 -25.79 4.76
N LEU A 406 6.35 -25.75 3.60
CA LEU A 406 5.81 -26.95 2.97
C LEU A 406 6.91 -27.89 2.48
N LEU A 407 7.96 -27.36 1.83
CA LEU A 407 9.12 -28.12 1.39
C LEU A 407 9.81 -28.83 2.55
N ASN A 408 10.11 -28.10 3.64
CA ASN A 408 10.73 -28.66 4.83
C ASN A 408 9.90 -29.75 5.53
N ARG A 409 8.57 -29.78 5.32
CA ARG A 409 7.68 -30.72 6.02
C ARG A 409 7.26 -31.90 5.17
N PHE A 410 7.00 -31.69 3.88
CA PHE A 410 6.56 -32.75 2.97
C PHE A 410 7.70 -33.36 2.18
N GLU A 411 8.86 -32.69 2.12
CA GLU A 411 10.05 -33.14 1.41
C GLU A 411 9.65 -33.73 0.05
N SER A 412 9.98 -35.01 -0.19
CA SER A 412 9.76 -35.70 -1.46
C SER A 412 8.30 -35.75 -1.93
N LYS A 413 7.33 -35.58 -1.02
CA LYS A 413 5.88 -35.67 -1.31
C LYS A 413 5.27 -34.40 -1.89
N MET A 414 5.94 -33.25 -1.75
CA MET A 414 5.46 -32.02 -2.39
C MET A 414 5.73 -32.12 -3.90
N PRO A 415 4.72 -31.89 -4.76
CA PRO A 415 4.92 -31.93 -6.19
C PRO A 415 5.80 -30.74 -6.59
N ILE A 416 6.93 -31.06 -7.21
CA ILE A 416 7.77 -30.12 -7.92
C ILE A 416 7.93 -30.76 -9.30
N THR A 417 7.28 -30.15 -10.29
CA THR A 417 7.24 -30.60 -11.68
C THR A 417 7.69 -29.47 -12.58
N GLU A 418 8.06 -29.78 -13.83
CA GLU A 418 8.42 -28.80 -14.85
C GLU A 418 7.26 -27.83 -15.11
N GLU A 419 6.01 -28.28 -14.97
CA GLU A 419 4.83 -27.44 -15.09
C GLU A 419 4.71 -26.43 -13.93
N ILE A 420 5.04 -26.84 -12.69
CA ILE A 420 5.09 -25.93 -11.53
C ILE A 420 6.22 -24.91 -11.69
N LEU A 421 7.39 -25.32 -12.20
CA LEU A 421 8.46 -24.38 -12.54
C LEU A 421 8.02 -23.37 -13.60
N LEU A 422 7.32 -23.83 -14.65
CA LEU A 422 6.80 -22.95 -15.70
C LEU A 422 5.77 -21.97 -15.15
N HIS A 423 4.89 -22.43 -14.26
CA HIS A 423 3.92 -21.57 -13.58
C HIS A 423 4.58 -20.54 -12.66
N ALA A 424 5.64 -20.93 -11.94
CA ALA A 424 6.45 -20.03 -11.10
C ALA A 424 7.20 -18.97 -11.93
N ALA A 425 7.76 -19.37 -13.06
CA ALA A 425 8.43 -18.45 -13.98
C ALA A 425 7.44 -17.39 -14.53
N ASN A 426 6.21 -17.81 -14.85
CA ASN A 426 5.15 -16.95 -15.40
C ASN A 426 4.35 -16.15 -14.34
N SER A 427 4.76 -16.15 -13.07
CA SER A 427 4.05 -15.47 -11.99
C SER A 427 4.86 -14.32 -11.37
N PRO A 428 5.10 -13.21 -12.09
CA PRO A 428 5.82 -12.06 -11.56
C PRO A 428 5.02 -11.33 -10.46
N PRO A 429 5.70 -10.58 -9.58
CA PRO A 429 7.16 -10.40 -9.47
C PRO A 429 7.86 -11.57 -8.71
N TYR A 430 9.18 -11.72 -8.89
CA TYR A 430 10.07 -12.65 -8.14
C TYR A 430 10.08 -14.12 -8.57
N SER A 431 9.86 -14.37 -9.86
CA SER A 431 10.07 -15.67 -10.51
C SER A 431 11.45 -16.26 -10.19
N ASP A 432 12.51 -15.45 -10.24
CA ASP A 432 13.90 -15.83 -9.98
C ASP A 432 14.09 -16.56 -8.62
N LYS A 433 13.61 -15.96 -7.53
CA LYS A 433 13.76 -16.52 -6.18
C LYS A 433 12.90 -17.77 -5.97
N MET A 434 11.71 -17.82 -6.57
CA MET A 434 10.84 -19.00 -6.51
C MET A 434 11.44 -20.18 -7.26
N ILE A 435 12.00 -19.94 -8.44
CA ILE A 435 12.71 -20.98 -9.21
C ILE A 435 13.92 -21.49 -8.44
N ARG A 436 14.75 -20.59 -7.89
CA ARG A 436 15.89 -20.99 -7.03
C ARG A 436 15.45 -21.88 -5.87
N LEU A 437 14.38 -21.49 -5.17
CA LEU A 437 13.82 -22.29 -4.07
C LEU A 437 13.46 -23.72 -4.49
N PHE A 438 12.85 -23.91 -5.66
CA PHE A 438 12.47 -25.25 -6.12
C PHE A 438 13.66 -26.05 -6.66
N LEU A 439 14.64 -25.40 -7.29
CA LEU A 439 15.84 -26.08 -7.82
C LEU A 439 16.83 -26.49 -6.71
N ASP A 440 16.88 -25.75 -5.60
CA ASP A 440 17.65 -26.09 -4.40
C ASP A 440 17.30 -27.50 -3.85
N GLU A 441 16.07 -27.97 -4.09
CA GLU A 441 15.59 -29.29 -3.69
C GLU A 441 16.18 -30.44 -4.53
N ARG A 442 16.90 -30.14 -5.63
CA ARG A 442 17.61 -31.09 -6.50
C ARG A 442 16.77 -32.30 -6.93
N ARG A 443 15.53 -32.05 -7.34
CA ARG A 443 14.62 -33.10 -7.86
C ARG A 443 15.07 -33.57 -9.25
N PRO A 444 14.76 -34.82 -9.64
CA PRO A 444 15.07 -35.34 -10.97
C PRO A 444 14.12 -34.74 -12.01
N LEU A 445 14.35 -33.49 -12.37
CA LEU A 445 13.59 -32.72 -13.34
C LEU A 445 14.32 -32.70 -14.69
N ASP A 446 13.56 -32.69 -15.78
CA ASP A 446 14.10 -32.43 -17.11
C ASP A 446 14.25 -30.92 -17.30
N LEU A 447 15.37 -30.38 -16.79
CA LEU A 447 15.67 -28.95 -16.87
C LEU A 447 15.89 -28.47 -18.31
N GLN A 448 16.28 -29.37 -19.22
CA GLN A 448 16.39 -29.07 -20.64
C GLN A 448 15.00 -28.88 -21.25
N ALA A 449 14.08 -29.82 -21.04
CA ALA A 449 12.70 -29.68 -21.50
C ALA A 449 12.00 -28.47 -20.88
N PHE A 450 12.23 -28.20 -19.59
CA PHE A 450 11.72 -27.01 -18.92
C PHE A 450 12.25 -25.72 -19.57
N TRP A 451 13.56 -25.63 -19.84
CA TRP A 451 14.15 -24.48 -20.50
C TRP A 451 13.57 -24.24 -21.90
N GLU A 452 13.38 -25.31 -22.67
CA GLU A 452 12.75 -25.21 -23.99
C GLU A 452 11.31 -24.69 -23.90
N LEU A 453 10.54 -25.18 -22.92
CA LEU A 453 9.16 -24.72 -22.67
C LEU A 453 9.11 -23.28 -22.16
N LEU A 454 10.05 -22.86 -21.31
CA LEU A 454 10.15 -21.51 -20.77
C LEU A 454 10.22 -20.48 -21.91
N TRP A 455 11.15 -20.68 -22.83
CA TRP A 455 11.28 -19.82 -24.00
C TRP A 455 10.12 -20.02 -24.99
N GLN A 456 9.52 -21.20 -25.12
CA GLN A 456 8.31 -21.33 -25.96
C GLN A 456 7.08 -20.61 -25.37
N SER A 457 7.01 -20.42 -24.06
CA SER A 457 5.86 -19.83 -23.36
C SER A 457 5.82 -18.28 -23.39
N SER A 458 6.79 -17.64 -24.02
CA SER A 458 6.93 -16.17 -24.06
C SER A 458 6.97 -15.50 -22.68
N CYS A 459 7.61 -16.15 -21.70
CA CYS A 459 7.72 -15.66 -20.33
C CYS A 459 8.62 -14.42 -20.24
N ASP A 460 8.16 -13.37 -19.54
CA ASP A 460 8.94 -12.13 -19.37
C ASP A 460 10.24 -12.33 -18.59
N SER A 461 10.29 -13.32 -17.70
CA SER A 461 11.47 -13.63 -16.86
C SER A 461 12.37 -14.72 -17.44
N SER A 462 12.31 -14.97 -18.75
CA SER A 462 13.02 -16.09 -19.39
C SER A 462 14.54 -15.97 -19.22
N GLU A 463 15.09 -14.76 -19.36
CA GLU A 463 16.50 -14.47 -19.20
C GLU A 463 16.98 -14.75 -17.76
N GLU A 464 16.32 -14.18 -16.75
CA GLU A 464 16.72 -14.35 -15.34
C GLU A 464 16.56 -15.80 -14.88
N VAL A 465 15.49 -16.48 -15.31
CA VAL A 465 15.27 -17.90 -14.98
C VAL A 465 16.30 -18.78 -15.69
N THR A 466 16.72 -18.44 -16.92
CA THR A 466 17.77 -19.18 -17.62
C THR A 466 19.13 -19.02 -16.93
N ASP A 467 19.48 -17.81 -16.47
CA ASP A 467 20.69 -17.58 -15.69
C ASP A 467 20.74 -18.46 -14.45
N ILE A 468 19.59 -18.65 -13.79
CA ILE A 468 19.48 -19.56 -12.65
C ILE A 468 19.71 -21.00 -13.08
N LEU A 469 19.05 -21.47 -14.15
CA LEU A 469 19.19 -22.87 -14.61
C LEU A 469 20.65 -23.24 -14.91
N LEU A 470 21.44 -22.30 -15.43
CA LEU A 470 22.86 -22.50 -15.72
C LEU A 470 23.72 -22.76 -14.48
N GLU A 471 23.24 -22.39 -13.28
CA GLU A 471 23.91 -22.75 -12.03
C GLU A 471 23.68 -24.23 -11.64
N TYR A 472 22.65 -24.87 -12.21
CA TYR A 472 22.24 -26.24 -11.87
C TYR A 472 22.49 -27.27 -12.97
N THR A 473 22.49 -26.85 -14.24
CA THR A 473 22.68 -27.73 -15.39
C THR A 473 23.42 -27.04 -16.54
N TYR A 474 23.96 -27.86 -17.44
CA TYR A 474 24.31 -27.41 -18.79
C TYR A 474 23.05 -27.44 -19.66
N LEU A 475 22.89 -26.45 -20.54
CA LEU A 475 21.75 -26.32 -21.44
C LEU A 475 22.26 -26.31 -22.88
N GLU A 476 21.57 -27.02 -23.77
CA GLU A 476 21.89 -27.08 -25.19
C GLU A 476 20.78 -26.45 -26.03
N ILE A 477 21.15 -25.69 -27.07
CA ILE A 477 20.18 -25.16 -28.01
C ILE A 477 19.71 -26.30 -28.91
N SER A 478 18.49 -26.78 -28.70
CA SER A 478 17.91 -27.82 -29.52
C SER A 478 17.18 -27.25 -30.74
N ARG A 479 17.13 -28.03 -31.82
CA ARG A 479 16.32 -27.71 -33.01
C ARG A 479 14.84 -27.59 -32.64
N TYR A 480 14.36 -28.47 -31.77
CA TYR A 480 12.98 -28.51 -31.29
C TYR A 480 12.55 -27.20 -30.61
N MET A 481 13.43 -26.62 -29.79
CA MET A 481 13.20 -25.33 -29.14
C MET A 481 12.85 -24.24 -30.16
N LEU A 482 13.72 -24.07 -31.18
CA LEU A 482 13.65 -22.99 -32.15
C LEU A 482 12.50 -23.17 -33.16
N GLU A 483 12.16 -24.42 -33.51
CA GLU A 483 11.03 -24.72 -34.40
C GLU A 483 9.70 -24.25 -33.81
N ARG A 484 9.53 -24.36 -32.49
CA ARG A 484 8.27 -24.03 -31.78
C ARG A 484 8.20 -22.63 -31.19
N LEU A 485 9.27 -21.83 -31.30
CA LEU A 485 9.20 -20.40 -30.97
C LEU A 485 8.17 -19.70 -31.86
N GLN A 486 7.30 -18.89 -31.23
CA GLN A 486 6.27 -18.13 -31.92
C GLN A 486 6.89 -17.06 -32.83
N ASN A 487 6.39 -16.95 -34.07
CA ASN A 487 6.80 -15.88 -34.98
C ASN A 487 6.04 -14.59 -34.60
N SER A 488 6.72 -13.45 -34.67
CA SER A 488 6.18 -12.11 -34.38
C SER A 488 4.87 -11.78 -35.12
N GLU A 489 4.62 -12.38 -36.29
CA GLU A 489 3.39 -12.21 -37.08
C GLU A 489 2.13 -12.86 -36.46
N THR A 490 2.27 -13.87 -35.59
CA THR A 490 1.11 -14.62 -35.07
C THR A 490 0.37 -13.92 -33.92
N LEU A 491 1.03 -13.03 -33.18
CA LEU A 491 0.44 -12.25 -32.08
C LEU A 491 -0.63 -11.25 -32.54
N LEU A 492 -0.54 -10.73 -33.75
CA LEU A 492 -1.53 -9.77 -34.31
C LEU A 492 -2.88 -10.42 -34.66
N SER A 493 -2.95 -11.75 -34.70
CA SER A 493 -4.16 -12.50 -35.09
C SER A 493 -4.99 -13.04 -33.93
N SER A 494 -4.45 -13.05 -32.70
CA SER A 494 -5.10 -13.65 -31.52
C SER A 494 -5.53 -12.66 -30.44
N THR A 495 -5.08 -11.40 -30.49
CA THR A 495 -5.66 -10.30 -29.69
C THR A 495 -6.88 -9.72 -30.40
N GLY A 496 -7.92 -10.53 -30.54
CA GLY A 496 -9.18 -10.16 -31.18
C GLY A 496 -10.33 -10.84 -30.47
N THR A 497 -10.52 -10.53 -29.18
CA THR A 497 -11.80 -10.54 -28.43
C THR A 497 -11.52 -10.53 -26.92
N SER A 498 -11.58 -9.36 -26.29
CA SER A 498 -12.23 -9.19 -24.98
C SER A 498 -12.34 -7.72 -24.64
N ASP A 499 -13.53 -7.37 -24.19
CA ASP A 499 -14.07 -6.05 -23.94
C ASP A 499 -13.22 -5.16 -23.02
N ASP A 500 -12.83 -3.98 -23.51
CA ASP A 500 -12.57 -2.82 -22.65
C ASP A 500 -13.74 -1.83 -22.79
N GLN A 501 -14.78 -2.07 -22.01
CA GLN A 501 -15.63 -1.01 -21.51
C GLN A 501 -14.94 -0.36 -20.31
N ARG A 502 -14.42 0.85 -20.48
CA ARG A 502 -14.27 1.87 -19.41
C ARG A 502 -14.30 3.25 -20.08
N SER A 503 -15.50 3.81 -20.18
CA SER A 503 -16.01 4.84 -19.26
C SER A 503 -15.23 6.14 -19.39
N SER A 504 -15.82 7.01 -20.18
CA SER A 504 -15.63 8.45 -20.25
C SER A 504 -15.75 9.09 -18.86
N ASP A 505 -14.82 9.97 -18.51
CA ASP A 505 -15.21 11.33 -18.11
C ASP A 505 -14.04 12.33 -18.25
N PRO A 506 -14.30 13.58 -18.67
CA PRO A 506 -13.29 14.57 -19.05
C PRO A 506 -13.12 15.71 -18.03
N GLY A 507 -11.96 16.37 -18.09
CA GLY A 507 -11.70 17.69 -17.53
C GLY A 507 -10.46 17.70 -16.65
N GLY A 508 -9.45 18.54 -16.86
CA GLY A 508 -9.22 19.60 -17.82
C GLY A 508 -8.01 20.41 -17.33
N THR A 509 -7.22 20.94 -18.27
CA THR A 509 -6.38 22.16 -18.19
C THR A 509 -5.28 22.25 -17.11
N SER A 510 -4.08 22.80 -17.31
CA SER A 510 -3.36 23.38 -18.46
C SER A 510 -2.05 24.00 -17.94
N GLY A 511 -0.99 23.99 -18.77
CA GLY A 511 0.15 24.93 -18.74
C GLY A 511 1.31 24.53 -17.83
N SER A 512 2.57 24.78 -18.14
CA SER A 512 3.22 25.48 -19.26
C SER A 512 4.75 25.48 -18.99
N GLY A 513 5.57 25.49 -20.04
CA GLY A 513 6.99 25.91 -19.95
C GLY A 513 7.87 25.19 -21.00
N SER A 514 7.94 25.64 -22.26
CA SER A 514 8.86 26.66 -22.81
C SER A 514 10.34 26.26 -22.67
N THR A 515 10.95 25.68 -23.72
CA THR A 515 11.90 26.33 -24.67
C THR A 515 13.20 26.79 -24.00
N SER A 516 14.26 25.99 -24.08
CA SER A 516 15.31 25.99 -25.13
C SER A 516 16.27 27.16 -25.00
N ASP A 517 17.53 26.87 -24.69
CA ASP A 517 18.70 27.61 -25.17
C ASP A 517 20.01 26.85 -24.85
N LEU A 518 21.01 27.10 -25.70
CA LEU A 518 22.46 26.83 -25.59
C LEU A 518 23.05 25.63 -26.34
N GLU A 519 23.35 25.90 -27.61
CA GLU A 519 24.69 26.01 -28.20
C GLU A 519 25.74 24.90 -27.98
N SER A 520 26.17 24.39 -29.13
CA SER A 520 27.47 23.80 -29.51
C SER A 520 28.64 23.87 -28.52
N THR A 521 29.23 22.71 -28.24
CA THR A 521 30.68 22.47 -28.42
C THR A 521 30.94 20.98 -28.69
N SER A 522 31.84 20.74 -29.63
CA SER A 522 32.47 19.47 -29.98
C SER A 522 32.92 18.66 -28.76
N ASP A 523 32.59 17.37 -28.71
CA ASP A 523 33.50 16.33 -28.21
C ASP A 523 33.07 14.95 -28.73
N LEU A 524 33.90 14.42 -29.63
CA LEU A 524 33.96 13.03 -30.04
C LEU A 524 34.48 12.20 -28.85
N GLU A 525 33.61 11.79 -27.93
CA GLU A 525 33.80 10.62 -27.06
C GLU A 525 32.60 10.45 -26.10
N SER A 526 32.06 9.24 -26.03
CA SER A 526 30.95 8.77 -25.16
C SER A 526 29.51 8.93 -25.67
N LEU A 527 29.16 8.26 -26.77
CA LEU A 527 27.79 7.74 -26.89
C LEU A 527 27.64 6.53 -25.96
N ARG A 528 27.19 6.79 -24.72
CA ARG A 528 26.48 5.78 -23.94
C ARG A 528 25.18 5.44 -24.66
N TRP A 529 24.98 4.16 -24.91
CA TRP A 529 23.70 3.57 -25.33
C TRP A 529 22.59 4.09 -24.40
N THR A 530 21.60 4.79 -24.95
CA THR A 530 20.48 5.38 -24.20
C THR A 530 19.16 4.83 -24.72
N GLU A 531 18.18 4.76 -23.82
CA GLU A 531 16.82 4.17 -23.91
C GLU A 531 16.01 4.53 -25.17
N ALA A 532 16.40 5.56 -25.94
CA ALA A 532 15.73 5.97 -27.17
C ALA A 532 15.87 4.97 -28.34
N GLN A 533 16.82 4.04 -28.30
CA GLN A 533 16.94 2.97 -29.31
C GLN A 533 16.01 1.77 -29.04
N ASP A 534 15.51 1.63 -27.82
CA ASP A 534 14.54 0.58 -27.47
C ASP A 534 13.12 0.89 -27.95
N GLU A 535 12.78 2.16 -28.22
CA GLU A 535 11.48 2.53 -28.79
C GLU A 535 11.39 2.30 -30.31
N ALA A 536 12.53 2.36 -31.02
CA ALA A 536 12.57 2.19 -32.47
C ALA A 536 12.56 0.71 -32.90
N MET A 537 12.90 -0.20 -31.98
CA MET A 537 12.79 -1.63 -32.19
C MET A 537 11.73 -2.16 -31.24
N ASN A 538 10.68 -2.75 -31.77
CA ASN A 538 9.69 -3.48 -31.00
C ASN A 538 10.30 -4.80 -30.42
N ILE A 539 11.54 -4.78 -29.90
CA ILE A 539 12.33 -5.90 -29.35
C ILE A 539 11.58 -6.57 -28.20
N LYS A 540 10.76 -5.83 -27.46
CA LYS A 540 9.87 -6.40 -26.45
C LYS A 540 8.94 -7.49 -27.01
N HIS A 541 8.66 -7.46 -28.32
CA HIS A 541 7.76 -8.40 -28.99
C HIS A 541 8.46 -9.35 -29.98
N ASP A 542 9.77 -9.21 -30.22
CA ASP A 542 10.55 -10.22 -30.98
C ASP A 542 11.29 -11.15 -30.01
N PHE A 543 10.63 -12.24 -29.69
CA PHE A 543 11.09 -13.23 -28.73
C PHE A 543 12.36 -13.98 -29.20
N LEU A 544 12.57 -14.10 -30.51
CA LEU A 544 13.79 -14.70 -31.07
C LEU A 544 14.99 -13.74 -30.93
N ALA A 545 14.79 -12.44 -31.14
CA ALA A 545 15.84 -11.45 -30.88
C ALA A 545 16.27 -11.43 -29.40
N ARG A 546 15.30 -11.52 -28.46
CA ARG A 546 15.59 -11.65 -27.02
C ARG A 546 16.46 -12.87 -26.70
N LEU A 547 16.06 -14.05 -27.20
CA LEU A 547 16.83 -15.29 -27.00
C LEU A 547 18.25 -15.16 -27.57
N VAL A 548 18.39 -14.67 -28.81
CA VAL A 548 19.69 -14.56 -29.45
C VAL A 548 20.62 -13.60 -28.72
N TRP A 549 20.10 -12.47 -28.25
CA TRP A 549 20.87 -11.52 -27.47
C TRP A 549 21.36 -12.16 -26.16
N PHE A 550 20.47 -12.87 -25.46
CA PHE A 550 20.82 -13.62 -24.26
C PHE A 550 21.94 -14.65 -24.52
N LEU A 551 21.82 -15.45 -25.60
CA LEU A 551 22.83 -16.45 -25.97
C LEU A 551 24.20 -15.82 -26.22
N VAL A 552 24.22 -14.65 -26.85
CA VAL A 552 25.44 -13.89 -27.16
C VAL A 552 26.08 -13.33 -25.90
N GLU A 553 25.30 -12.68 -25.02
CA GLU A 553 25.81 -12.12 -23.77
C GLU A 553 26.38 -13.19 -22.83
N ARG A 554 25.80 -14.39 -22.83
CA ARG A 554 26.24 -15.54 -22.02
C ARG A 554 27.23 -16.46 -22.75
N ASN A 555 27.64 -16.11 -23.96
CA ASN A 555 28.62 -16.83 -24.78
C ASN A 555 28.25 -18.30 -25.05
N PHE A 556 26.97 -18.58 -25.30
CA PHE A 556 26.50 -19.88 -25.78
C PHE A 556 26.96 -20.13 -27.21
N THR A 557 27.47 -21.34 -27.47
CA THR A 557 27.79 -21.78 -28.83
C THR A 557 26.51 -22.21 -29.54
N VAL A 558 26.14 -21.50 -30.60
CA VAL A 558 24.98 -21.83 -31.44
C VAL A 558 25.34 -23.00 -32.36
N PRO A 559 24.62 -24.14 -32.32
CA PRO A 559 24.89 -25.28 -33.19
C PRO A 559 24.65 -24.96 -34.68
N GLN A 560 25.50 -25.48 -35.56
CA GLN A 560 25.38 -25.30 -37.02
C GLN A 560 24.01 -25.75 -37.56
N ASN A 561 23.50 -26.86 -37.06
CA ASN A 561 22.27 -27.51 -37.52
C ASN A 561 20.98 -26.75 -37.17
N VAL A 562 21.05 -25.71 -36.33
CA VAL A 562 19.88 -24.87 -36.00
C VAL A 562 19.89 -23.51 -36.70
N MET A 563 20.99 -23.16 -37.36
CA MET A 563 21.15 -21.85 -38.00
C MET A 563 20.19 -21.60 -39.16
N SER A 564 19.75 -22.65 -39.87
CA SER A 564 18.74 -22.52 -40.93
C SER A 564 17.42 -21.99 -40.38
N ILE A 565 17.00 -22.45 -39.20
CA ILE A 565 15.77 -21.98 -38.55
C ILE A 565 15.91 -20.52 -38.09
N ILE A 566 17.05 -20.16 -37.52
CA ILE A 566 17.31 -18.79 -37.05
C ILE A 566 17.32 -17.81 -38.24
N ILE A 567 17.88 -18.22 -39.39
CA ILE A 567 17.87 -17.41 -40.60
C ILE A 567 16.45 -17.30 -41.19
N GLU A 568 15.66 -18.38 -41.18
CA GLU A 568 14.28 -18.34 -41.66
C GLU A 568 13.38 -17.43 -40.81
N LYS A 569 13.59 -17.39 -39.49
CA LYS A 569 12.72 -16.68 -38.54
C LYS A 569 13.23 -15.32 -38.05
N GLY A 570 14.54 -15.07 -38.08
CA GLY A 570 15.19 -13.94 -37.43
C GLY A 570 15.41 -12.73 -38.35
N HIS A 571 15.55 -11.54 -37.77
CA HIS A 571 15.93 -10.34 -38.49
C HIS A 571 17.44 -10.29 -38.79
N LEU A 572 17.81 -9.54 -39.83
CA LEU A 572 19.20 -9.36 -40.26
C LEU A 572 20.17 -9.03 -39.13
N LYS A 573 19.79 -8.11 -38.24
CA LYS A 573 20.66 -7.66 -37.13
C LYS A 573 20.94 -8.80 -36.14
N THR A 574 19.91 -9.58 -35.82
CA THR A 574 19.98 -10.75 -34.92
C THR A 574 20.91 -11.82 -35.50
N ILE A 575 20.74 -12.12 -36.80
CA ILE A 575 21.57 -13.07 -37.54
C ILE A 575 23.04 -12.60 -37.56
N ALA A 576 23.27 -11.32 -37.84
CA ALA A 576 24.62 -10.77 -37.90
C ALA A 576 25.38 -10.91 -36.59
N VAL A 577 24.73 -10.66 -35.45
CA VAL A 577 25.34 -10.80 -34.13
C VAL A 577 25.73 -12.26 -33.83
N ILE A 578 24.93 -13.24 -34.25
CA ILE A 578 25.26 -14.67 -34.06
C ILE A 578 26.52 -15.03 -34.83
N PHE A 579 26.60 -14.66 -36.11
CA PHE A 579 27.77 -14.96 -36.94
C PHE A 579 29.06 -14.33 -36.37
N CYS A 580 28.98 -13.11 -35.82
CA CYS A 580 30.12 -12.48 -35.12
C CYS A 580 30.62 -13.30 -33.92
N HIS A 581 29.70 -13.87 -33.12
CA HIS A 581 30.02 -14.54 -31.86
C HIS A 581 30.25 -16.05 -32.01
N ASN A 582 29.89 -16.64 -33.16
CA ASN A 582 29.96 -18.08 -33.42
C ASN A 582 30.77 -18.34 -34.71
N PRO A 583 32.11 -18.14 -34.69
CA PRO A 583 32.96 -18.24 -35.87
C PRO A 583 33.07 -19.67 -36.43
N HIS A 584 32.58 -20.67 -35.70
CA HIS A 584 32.49 -22.06 -36.17
C HIS A 584 31.33 -22.30 -37.14
N ILE A 585 30.41 -21.34 -37.31
CA ILE A 585 29.28 -21.49 -38.22
C ILE A 585 29.77 -21.35 -39.67
N ILE A 586 29.55 -22.39 -40.48
CA ILE A 586 29.92 -22.47 -41.89
C ILE A 586 28.68 -22.14 -42.74
N VAL A 587 28.83 -21.37 -43.81
CA VAL A 587 27.70 -21.12 -44.72
C VAL A 587 27.50 -22.33 -45.63
N THR A 588 26.34 -22.97 -45.50
CA THR A 588 25.94 -24.15 -46.29
C THR A 588 24.80 -23.79 -47.24
N ASP A 589 24.55 -24.63 -48.25
CA ASP A 589 23.41 -24.46 -49.16
C ASP A 589 22.07 -24.42 -48.42
N GLU A 590 21.93 -25.17 -47.33
CA GLU A 590 20.75 -25.14 -46.46
C GLU A 590 20.51 -23.75 -45.84
N LEU A 591 21.58 -23.05 -45.42
CA LEU A 591 21.49 -21.68 -44.90
C LEU A 591 21.13 -20.67 -45.98
N LEU A 592 21.62 -20.86 -47.20
CA LEU A 592 21.28 -20.02 -48.35
C LEU A 592 19.81 -20.19 -48.77
N ILE A 593 19.32 -21.43 -48.75
CA ILE A 593 17.90 -21.75 -49.02
C ILE A 593 17.01 -21.17 -47.91
N ALA A 594 17.42 -21.29 -46.65
CA ALA A 594 16.75 -20.67 -45.50
C ALA A 594 16.67 -19.14 -45.64
N ALA A 595 17.78 -18.49 -46.00
CA ALA A 595 17.82 -17.05 -46.25
C ALA A 595 16.84 -16.63 -47.35
N TRP A 596 16.68 -17.46 -48.40
CA TRP A 596 15.73 -17.21 -49.49
C TRP A 596 14.27 -17.19 -49.09
N LYS A 597 13.91 -17.86 -47.99
CA LYS A 597 12.54 -17.87 -47.48
C LYS A 597 12.20 -16.69 -46.58
N ASN A 598 13.19 -15.91 -46.14
CA ASN A 598 12.99 -14.75 -45.28
C ASN A 598 12.84 -13.46 -46.14
N PRO A 599 11.81 -12.61 -45.91
CA PRO A 599 11.55 -11.41 -46.72
C PRO A 599 12.66 -10.35 -46.70
N ASP A 600 13.55 -10.31 -45.69
CA ASP A 600 14.74 -9.43 -45.65
C ASP A 600 15.92 -9.95 -46.49
N TYR A 601 15.59 -10.61 -47.60
CA TYR A 601 16.44 -11.47 -48.43
C TYR A 601 17.77 -10.83 -48.91
N TYR A 602 17.74 -9.56 -49.30
CA TYR A 602 18.89 -8.89 -49.93
C TYR A 602 20.02 -8.59 -48.95
N ASP A 603 19.70 -8.23 -47.72
CA ASP A 603 20.71 -7.82 -46.75
C ASP A 603 21.45 -9.03 -46.17
N ILE A 604 20.76 -10.17 -46.01
CA ILE A 604 21.36 -11.42 -45.52
C ILE A 604 22.33 -11.99 -46.57
N MET A 605 21.94 -12.02 -47.86
CA MET A 605 22.82 -12.47 -48.94
C MET A 605 24.05 -11.57 -49.10
N TRP A 606 23.89 -10.24 -48.96
CA TRP A 606 25.02 -9.32 -48.97
C TRP A 606 25.95 -9.55 -47.78
N PHE A 607 25.40 -9.70 -46.57
CA PHE A 607 26.15 -10.01 -45.35
C PHE A 607 26.96 -11.31 -45.49
N LEU A 608 26.36 -12.40 -45.96
CA LEU A 608 27.05 -13.68 -46.16
C LEU A 608 28.09 -13.63 -47.29
N SER A 609 27.87 -12.81 -48.32
CA SER A 609 28.82 -12.61 -49.44
C SER A 609 30.07 -11.80 -49.07
N MET A 610 30.02 -10.98 -48.00
CA MET A 610 31.15 -10.15 -47.58
C MET A 610 32.27 -10.93 -46.88
N PHE A 611 32.00 -12.16 -46.43
CA PHE A 611 32.90 -12.91 -45.57
C PHE A 611 33.30 -14.29 -46.11
N SER A 612 32.78 -14.70 -47.27
CA SER A 612 33.30 -15.83 -48.03
C SER A 612 34.57 -15.40 -48.77
N GLU A 613 35.75 -15.84 -48.32
CA GLU A 613 36.92 -15.81 -49.22
C GLU A 613 36.67 -16.81 -50.36
N PRO A 614 36.99 -16.45 -51.62
CA PRO A 614 36.93 -17.40 -52.72
C PRO A 614 37.94 -18.53 -52.45
N PRO A 615 37.61 -19.79 -52.77
CA PRO A 615 38.48 -20.93 -52.47
C PRO A 615 39.86 -20.70 -53.12
N LYS A 616 40.92 -20.68 -52.29
CA LYS A 616 42.30 -20.71 -52.77
C LYS A 616 42.57 -22.11 -53.31
N THR A 617 42.31 -22.28 -54.61
CA THR A 617 42.75 -23.37 -55.50
C THR A 617 42.94 -24.72 -54.79
N VAL A 618 41.86 -25.50 -54.69
CA VAL A 618 41.91 -26.93 -54.33
C VAL A 618 41.91 -27.73 -55.63
N GLU A 619 42.96 -28.50 -55.88
CA GLU A 619 42.95 -29.62 -56.83
C GLU A 619 42.23 -30.82 -56.20
N ASP A 620 40.95 -30.67 -55.85
CA ASP A 620 39.98 -31.76 -55.70
C ASP A 620 38.57 -31.17 -55.47
N PRO A 621 37.54 -31.47 -56.29
CA PRO A 621 36.25 -30.75 -56.26
C PRO A 621 35.28 -31.12 -55.14
N ASP A 622 35.59 -32.13 -54.31
CA ASP A 622 34.59 -32.70 -53.39
C ASP A 622 34.73 -32.26 -51.92
N ASP A 623 35.60 -31.29 -51.60
CA ASP A 623 35.82 -30.86 -50.19
C ASP A 623 35.87 -29.33 -49.98
N ALA A 624 35.12 -28.57 -50.78
CA ALA A 624 35.05 -27.10 -50.66
C ALA A 624 33.88 -26.63 -49.81
N GLY A 625 33.95 -26.83 -48.49
CA GLY A 625 33.14 -26.04 -47.55
C GLY A 625 33.63 -24.58 -47.52
N HIS A 626 32.73 -23.60 -47.70
CA HIS A 626 33.08 -22.18 -47.59
C HIS A 626 33.40 -21.80 -46.14
N ILE A 627 34.68 -21.79 -45.77
CA ILE A 627 35.13 -21.34 -44.45
C ILE A 627 35.16 -19.81 -44.41
N ILE A 628 34.42 -19.23 -43.46
CA ILE A 628 34.42 -17.80 -43.18
C ILE A 628 35.31 -17.51 -41.96
N HIS A 629 36.21 -16.53 -42.04
CA HIS A 629 36.98 -16.03 -40.89
C HIS A 629 36.43 -14.68 -40.40
N TRP A 630 35.80 -14.68 -39.21
CA TRP A 630 35.30 -13.46 -38.57
C TRP A 630 36.40 -12.72 -37.77
N PRO A 631 36.44 -11.37 -37.77
CA PRO A 631 37.42 -10.59 -37.01
C PRO A 631 37.18 -10.68 -35.48
N GLN A 632 38.15 -11.20 -34.74
CA GLN A 632 38.07 -11.47 -33.28
C GLN A 632 38.15 -10.23 -32.35
N ASP A 633 38.04 -9.01 -32.87
CA ASP A 633 38.31 -7.76 -32.12
C ASP A 633 37.04 -6.92 -31.89
N SER A 634 36.63 -6.74 -30.63
CA SER A 634 35.33 -6.18 -30.24
C SER A 634 35.09 -4.74 -30.71
N ARG A 635 36.15 -3.92 -30.86
CA ARG A 635 36.03 -2.55 -31.39
C ARG A 635 35.72 -2.51 -32.89
N LYS A 636 36.16 -3.52 -33.65
CA LYS A 636 35.87 -3.62 -35.08
C LYS A 636 34.43 -4.11 -35.33
N CYS A 637 33.90 -4.99 -34.49
CA CYS A 637 32.49 -5.37 -34.53
C CYS A 637 31.55 -4.18 -34.28
N HIS A 638 31.91 -3.24 -33.39
CA HIS A 638 31.08 -2.06 -33.10
C HIS A 638 31.04 -1.06 -34.28
N LEU A 639 32.20 -0.76 -34.88
CA LEU A 639 32.31 0.04 -36.10
C LEU A 639 31.62 -0.61 -37.31
N PHE A 640 31.63 -1.94 -37.35
CA PHE A 640 30.97 -2.75 -38.37
C PHE A 640 29.44 -2.66 -38.25
N ASN A 641 28.88 -2.83 -37.04
CA ASN A 641 27.43 -2.68 -36.79
C ASN A 641 26.91 -1.29 -37.18
N CYS A 642 27.64 -0.21 -36.86
CA CYS A 642 27.23 1.15 -37.22
C CYS A 642 27.23 1.39 -38.73
N ARG A 643 28.19 0.84 -39.48
CA ARG A 643 28.27 0.98 -40.94
C ARG A 643 27.22 0.15 -41.68
N VAL A 644 26.97 -1.08 -41.22
CA VAL A 644 25.94 -1.95 -41.79
C VAL A 644 24.54 -1.35 -41.59
N MET A 645 24.24 -0.84 -40.38
CA MET A 645 22.97 -0.18 -40.07
C MET A 645 22.71 1.07 -40.92
N HIS A 646 23.73 1.93 -41.08
CA HIS A 646 23.55 3.18 -41.84
C HIS A 646 23.37 2.93 -43.34
N SER A 647 24.08 1.93 -43.88
CA SER A 647 24.02 1.55 -45.29
C SER A 647 22.73 0.78 -45.64
N ALA A 648 22.24 -0.07 -44.73
CA ALA A 648 20.97 -0.79 -44.89
C ALA A 648 19.77 0.17 -44.83
N ASN A 649 19.76 1.13 -43.88
CA ASN A 649 18.65 2.07 -43.74
C ASN A 649 18.54 3.07 -44.92
N GLU A 650 19.68 3.57 -45.43
CA GLU A 650 19.69 4.43 -46.62
C GLU A 650 19.23 3.72 -47.90
N ARG A 651 19.46 2.40 -48.00
CA ARG A 651 19.04 1.63 -49.17
C ARG A 651 17.63 1.10 -49.04
N TYR A 652 17.15 0.79 -47.83
CA TYR A 652 15.75 0.48 -47.59
C TYR A 652 14.83 1.62 -48.07
N GLU A 653 15.14 2.87 -47.71
CA GLU A 653 14.42 4.05 -48.19
C GLU A 653 14.52 4.25 -49.72
N ARG A 654 15.69 3.97 -50.33
CA ARG A 654 15.83 4.05 -51.80
C ARG A 654 15.07 2.96 -52.55
N THR A 655 14.94 1.76 -51.97
CA THR A 655 14.28 0.62 -52.63
C THR A 655 12.77 0.70 -52.47
N ARG A 656 12.28 1.30 -51.36
CA ARG A 656 10.85 1.62 -51.13
C ARG A 656 10.31 2.65 -52.13
N GLY A 657 11.15 3.54 -52.66
CA GLY A 657 10.79 4.51 -53.71
C GLY A 657 10.79 3.97 -55.14
N ILE A 658 11.36 2.78 -55.38
CA ILE A 658 11.46 2.16 -56.71
C ILE A 658 10.33 1.13 -56.94
N TRP A 659 9.55 0.79 -55.90
CA TRP A 659 8.43 -0.17 -55.93
C TRP A 659 7.04 0.45 -55.62
N ARG A 660 6.89 1.78 -55.66
CA ARG A 660 5.61 2.48 -55.90
C ARG A 660 5.57 2.92 -57.35
#